data_AF-A0A918E6Z9-F1
#
_entry.id   AF-A0A918E6Z9-F1
#
_cell.length_a   1.000
_cell.length_b   1.000
_cell.length_c   1.000
_cell.angle_alpha   90.00
_cell.angle_beta   90.00
_cell.angle_gamma   90.00
#
_symmetry.space_group_name_H-M   'P 1'
#
loop_
_entity.id
_entity.type
_entity.pdbx_description
1 polymer ?
#
loop_
_entity_poly.entity_id
_entity_poly.type
_entity_poly.pdbx_seq_one_letter_code
_entity_poly.pdbx_strand_id
1 'polypeptide(L)'
;MTALLTAAAVPTAAAQLGLPDAVLDEAALRLVPLLDAAFLAEIRWDSALRIFHMPADHPLLGWPACRVGGCQNRAGGAARICTSCRRRLPKHGLSENDIHLLPPPARVVRLETCAVTGCPRIRISSRRPLCNSHSWEQQEIRKLTLEEFLVHPEARPRESFGPCAVVACLRDRISSLCSYCDAHYKRMLALQKTGQDVDEPHWQATEPPIPEAGIVNLRGLTPLAVLQVLYGLQQRTRDGVKTKPEMIRIVIDDLRRCQVTSVADLSEPTDKGKRSISNSIARHVYRAFLDPEAERTKDIWDLAAFGFGGRLNFTKISQWWLREAIKQWALDDLPKRRGDGARGFVQHHVNCAVLLSASLRAVRDDHGEIPSQLGRADIESYLHRLAYQEANDKLTHKARARIVRQLKRMLARVRSLGLTRPGQAAAGLPDDFVLLTSDVPQEPEDDEPGRDLPPEIMRQLCEHLPQFEELARTSREVRVAVELAIDTGRRPDDICELPWDCLDRDDNGDPVLIYDNRKRNRLGRRLPIPEVTAELITQQKKHVRERYPDIPIAELKLLPSPRKNPDGTRPIGDSSMSERHRLWVDNLPPLLLTDGTEFDKAQVVPYAYRHTYAQRHADAGVHVDVLRELMDHRLLDTSKRYYRVGETRRREAVDRVATLQFDRHGNRIWQQAKALLDSEHARRAVGEVVVPFGVCGEPSNVKAGGHSCPFRFRCVGCDHFRTDVSYLPDLQAYLDDLLRNRERLLAAADVDEWARAEAMPSHEEIRRVRRLINRIKDDLGELTTKERAEIDQAVAAVRRHRTVMLGMPRIRQPLPDVRPERSA
;
A
#
# COMPACT_ATOMS: atom_id res chain seq x y z
N MET A 1 -25.22 14.52 -7.06
CA MET A 1 -25.38 15.75 -7.86
C MET A 1 -25.34 15.36 -9.32
N THR A 2 -26.48 14.93 -9.84
CA THR A 2 -26.70 14.51 -11.22
C THR A 2 -27.20 15.76 -11.96
N ALA A 3 -26.31 16.47 -12.63
CA ALA A 3 -26.72 17.56 -13.52
C ALA A 3 -27.36 16.92 -14.76
N LEU A 4 -28.68 17.01 -14.85
CA LEU A 4 -29.46 16.76 -16.06
C LEU A 4 -29.00 17.76 -17.13
N LEU A 5 -28.02 17.36 -17.94
CA LEU A 5 -27.74 18.01 -19.21
C LEU A 5 -28.96 17.77 -20.11
N THR A 6 -29.63 18.85 -20.49
CA THR A 6 -30.74 18.89 -21.44
C THR A 6 -30.39 18.16 -22.74
N ALA A 7 -31.34 17.43 -23.32
CA ALA A 7 -31.19 16.61 -24.54
C ALA A 7 -30.57 17.34 -25.76
N ALA A 8 -30.51 18.67 -25.75
CA ALA A 8 -29.88 19.47 -26.80
C ALA A 8 -28.33 19.53 -26.76
N ALA A 9 -27.67 19.16 -25.64
CA ALA A 9 -26.20 19.25 -25.48
C ALA A 9 -25.45 17.97 -25.91
N VAL A 10 -26.14 16.82 -25.91
CA VAL A 10 -25.57 15.51 -26.30
C VAL A 10 -25.28 15.41 -27.81
N PRO A 11 -26.15 15.88 -28.73
CA PRO A 11 -25.90 15.84 -30.17
C PRO A 11 -24.66 16.65 -30.58
N THR A 12 -24.40 17.78 -29.91
CA THR A 12 -23.24 18.64 -30.19
C THR A 12 -21.92 18.00 -29.79
N ALA A 13 -21.90 17.21 -28.70
CA ALA A 13 -20.73 16.49 -28.23
C ALA A 13 -20.43 15.22 -29.05
N ALA A 14 -21.47 14.50 -29.51
CA ALA A 14 -21.32 13.35 -30.39
C ALA A 14 -20.75 13.73 -31.77
N ALA A 15 -21.21 14.85 -32.33
CA ALA A 15 -20.67 15.42 -33.57
C ALA A 15 -19.18 15.78 -33.46
N GLN A 16 -18.72 16.30 -32.31
CA GLN A 16 -17.30 16.59 -32.05
C GLN A 16 -16.43 15.32 -32.00
N LEU A 17 -17.02 14.17 -31.68
CA LEU A 17 -16.36 12.86 -31.69
C LEU A 17 -16.38 12.16 -33.06
N GLY A 18 -16.97 12.77 -34.10
CA GLY A 18 -16.94 12.25 -35.48
C GLY A 18 -17.75 10.97 -35.66
N LEU A 19 -18.73 10.77 -34.78
CA LEU A 19 -19.67 9.67 -34.84
C LEU A 19 -20.99 10.21 -35.41
N PRO A 20 -21.51 9.68 -36.53
CA PRO A 20 -22.78 10.15 -37.08
C PRO A 20 -23.93 9.86 -36.10
N ASP A 21 -24.71 10.88 -35.73
CA ASP A 21 -25.82 10.80 -34.76
C ASP A 21 -26.85 9.71 -35.09
N ALA A 22 -27.04 9.40 -36.38
CA ALA A 22 -27.98 8.38 -36.85
C ALA A 22 -27.60 6.92 -36.50
N VAL A 23 -26.44 6.68 -35.86
CA VAL A 23 -25.88 5.33 -35.60
C VAL A 23 -25.54 5.12 -34.11
N LEU A 24 -25.89 6.05 -33.23
CA LEU A 24 -25.61 5.93 -31.79
C LEU A 24 -26.80 5.32 -31.05
N ASP A 25 -26.61 4.13 -30.49
CA ASP A 25 -27.55 3.53 -29.56
C ASP A 25 -27.55 4.27 -28.20
N GLU A 26 -28.52 3.96 -27.33
CA GLU A 26 -28.66 4.60 -26.02
C GLU A 26 -27.39 4.45 -25.15
N ALA A 27 -26.71 3.31 -25.23
CA ALA A 27 -25.48 3.06 -24.48
C ALA A 27 -24.33 3.96 -24.96
N ALA A 28 -24.22 4.17 -26.27
CA ALA A 28 -23.24 5.06 -26.88
C ALA A 28 -23.48 6.52 -26.46
N LEU A 29 -24.73 6.99 -26.51
CA LEU A 29 -25.09 8.36 -26.10
C LEU A 29 -24.76 8.65 -24.63
N ARG A 30 -24.89 7.64 -23.75
CA ARG A 30 -24.55 7.77 -22.33
C ARG A 30 -23.05 7.81 -22.05
N LEU A 31 -22.18 7.31 -22.94
CA LEU A 31 -20.71 7.37 -22.77
C LEU A 31 -20.11 8.71 -23.20
N VAL A 32 -20.69 9.37 -24.21
CA VAL A 32 -20.21 10.65 -24.74
C VAL A 32 -19.91 11.69 -23.64
N PRO A 33 -20.83 12.00 -22.70
CA PRO A 33 -20.57 13.00 -21.65
C PRO A 33 -19.54 12.54 -20.60
N LEU A 34 -19.14 11.26 -20.59
CA LEU A 34 -18.16 10.73 -19.64
C LEU A 34 -16.72 10.79 -20.18
N LEU A 35 -16.55 11.11 -21.47
CA LEU A 35 -15.25 11.33 -22.07
C LEU A 35 -14.73 12.73 -21.72
N ASP A 36 -13.50 12.76 -21.24
CA ASP A 36 -12.81 13.96 -20.80
C ASP A 36 -12.09 14.61 -21.98
N ALA A 37 -12.45 15.86 -22.27
CA ALA A 37 -11.85 16.62 -23.37
C ALA A 37 -10.33 16.77 -23.20
N ALA A 38 -9.83 16.91 -21.96
CA ALA A 38 -8.40 17.01 -21.70
C ALA A 38 -7.67 15.71 -22.06
N PHE A 39 -8.28 14.56 -21.72
CA PHE A 39 -7.72 13.25 -22.07
C PHE A 39 -7.73 13.01 -23.60
N LEU A 40 -8.82 13.39 -24.29
CA LEU A 40 -8.89 13.27 -25.75
C LEU A 40 -7.84 14.15 -26.44
N ALA A 41 -7.58 15.35 -25.93
CA ALA A 41 -6.51 16.23 -26.41
C ALA A 41 -5.12 15.64 -26.13
N GLU A 42 -4.90 15.06 -24.94
CA GLU A 42 -3.65 14.41 -24.53
C GLU A 42 -3.27 13.27 -25.48
N ILE A 43 -4.23 12.41 -25.84
CA ILE A 43 -4.02 11.34 -26.82
C ILE A 43 -4.16 11.80 -28.28
N ARG A 44 -4.38 13.11 -28.52
CA ARG A 44 -4.60 13.69 -29.86
C ARG A 44 -5.61 12.88 -30.68
N TRP A 45 -6.79 12.66 -30.10
CA TRP A 45 -7.88 11.98 -30.79
C TRP A 45 -8.30 12.78 -32.04
N ASP A 46 -8.30 12.11 -33.18
CA ASP A 46 -8.83 12.60 -34.44
C ASP A 46 -10.15 11.87 -34.72
N SER A 47 -11.24 12.61 -34.56
CA SER A 47 -12.60 12.12 -34.73
C SER A 47 -12.95 11.79 -36.18
N ALA A 48 -12.41 12.52 -37.15
CA ALA A 48 -12.66 12.30 -38.57
C ALA A 48 -11.98 11.02 -39.06
N LEU A 49 -10.75 10.78 -38.61
CA LEU A 49 -9.98 9.59 -38.97
C LEU A 49 -10.25 8.41 -38.04
N ARG A 50 -10.86 8.63 -36.87
CA ARG A 50 -11.06 7.66 -35.78
C ARG A 50 -9.74 7.03 -35.31
N ILE A 51 -8.74 7.87 -35.08
CA ILE A 51 -7.42 7.46 -34.60
C ILE A 51 -7.00 8.30 -33.40
N PHE A 52 -6.16 7.75 -32.53
CA PHE A 52 -5.45 8.53 -31.51
C PHE A 52 -3.95 8.24 -31.54
N HIS A 53 -3.17 9.20 -31.05
CA HIS A 53 -1.73 9.12 -30.91
C HIS A 53 -1.35 8.92 -29.44
N MET A 54 -0.69 7.80 -29.15
CA MET A 54 -0.06 7.59 -27.84
C MET A 54 1.30 8.29 -27.83
N PRO A 55 1.53 9.31 -26.98
CA PRO A 55 2.83 9.97 -26.90
C PRO A 55 3.88 9.00 -26.36
N ALA A 56 5.06 8.96 -26.98
CA ALA A 56 6.09 7.97 -26.63
C ALA A 56 6.65 8.16 -25.21
N ASP A 57 6.69 9.41 -24.75
CA ASP A 57 7.16 9.86 -23.44
C ASP A 57 6.08 9.80 -22.35
N HIS A 58 4.81 9.62 -22.70
CA HIS A 58 3.72 9.55 -21.72
C HIS A 58 3.99 8.42 -20.68
N PRO A 59 3.84 8.66 -19.36
CA PRO A 59 4.19 7.68 -18.33
C PRO A 59 3.40 6.35 -18.44
N LEU A 60 2.09 6.44 -18.69
CA LEU A 60 1.16 5.30 -18.79
C LEU A 60 0.85 4.80 -20.21
N LEU A 61 0.91 5.65 -21.23
CA LEU A 61 0.61 5.29 -22.63
C LEU A 61 1.88 5.16 -23.48
N GLY A 62 3.00 5.69 -23.02
CA GLY A 62 4.26 5.72 -23.74
C GLY A 62 5.12 4.47 -23.59
N TRP A 63 6.20 4.47 -24.37
CA TRP A 63 7.19 3.40 -24.46
C TRP A 63 8.59 4.00 -24.61
N PRO A 64 9.66 3.28 -24.21
CA PRO A 64 11.01 3.76 -24.46
C PRO A 64 11.25 3.84 -25.98
N ALA A 65 11.22 5.05 -26.53
CA ALA A 65 11.57 5.30 -27.92
C ALA A 65 13.08 5.08 -28.14
N CYS A 66 13.43 4.79 -29.40
CA CYS A 66 14.80 4.65 -29.86
C CYS A 66 15.55 5.99 -29.77
N ARG A 67 16.83 5.94 -29.41
CA ARG A 67 17.73 7.12 -29.32
C ARG A 67 18.01 7.82 -30.65
N VAL A 68 17.79 7.16 -31.80
CA VAL A 68 17.99 7.79 -33.11
C VAL A 68 16.98 8.93 -33.27
N GLY A 69 17.47 10.13 -33.61
CA GLY A 69 16.63 11.30 -33.84
C GLY A 69 15.47 10.99 -34.81
N GLY A 70 14.25 11.35 -34.43
CA GLY A 70 13.05 11.12 -35.24
C GLY A 70 12.54 9.67 -35.31
N CYS A 71 13.20 8.70 -34.66
CA CYS A 71 12.76 7.31 -34.61
C CYS A 71 11.74 7.08 -33.46
N GLN A 72 10.49 6.81 -33.79
CA GLN A 72 9.44 6.52 -32.81
C GLN A 72 9.31 5.03 -32.46
N ASN A 73 10.16 4.16 -33.05
CA ASN A 73 10.13 2.74 -32.76
C ASN A 73 10.53 2.47 -31.31
N ARG A 74 9.85 1.49 -30.71
CA ARG A 74 10.19 1.02 -29.37
C ARG A 74 11.57 0.37 -29.35
N ALA A 75 12.32 0.69 -28.30
CA ALA A 75 13.63 0.15 -28.02
C ALA A 75 13.74 -0.21 -26.53
N GLY A 76 13.69 -1.51 -26.24
CA GLY A 76 13.95 -2.02 -24.88
C GLY A 76 15.46 -2.15 -24.59
N GLY A 77 15.82 -2.28 -23.31
CA GLY A 77 17.20 -2.46 -22.85
C GLY A 77 17.98 -1.14 -22.66
N ALA A 78 19.15 -1.23 -22.03
CA ALA A 78 19.96 -0.07 -21.65
C ALA A 78 20.41 0.79 -22.86
N ALA A 79 20.76 0.13 -23.98
CA ALA A 79 21.22 0.82 -25.19
C ALA A 79 20.13 1.70 -25.85
N ARG A 80 18.84 1.39 -25.62
CA ARG A 80 17.68 2.09 -26.23
C ARG A 80 17.78 2.25 -27.75
N ILE A 81 18.18 1.18 -28.44
CA ILE A 81 18.25 1.10 -29.92
C ILE A 81 17.24 0.07 -30.44
N CYS A 82 16.37 0.46 -31.38
CA CYS A 82 15.43 -0.49 -31.98
C CYS A 82 16.15 -1.39 -33.00
N THR A 83 15.61 -2.60 -33.24
CA THR A 83 16.21 -3.59 -34.16
C THR A 83 16.44 -3.03 -35.57
N SER A 84 15.51 -2.20 -36.06
CA SER A 84 15.64 -1.55 -37.38
C SER A 84 16.83 -0.59 -37.42
N CYS A 85 17.00 0.28 -36.42
CA CYS A 85 18.13 1.20 -36.38
C CYS A 85 19.46 0.49 -36.12
N ARG A 86 19.46 -0.55 -35.27
CA ARG A 86 20.65 -1.39 -35.04
C ARG A 86 21.16 -2.02 -36.35
N ARG A 87 20.27 -2.49 -37.23
CA ARG A 87 20.63 -3.02 -38.56
C ARG A 87 21.13 -1.96 -39.54
N ARG A 88 20.87 -0.67 -39.28
CA ARG A 88 21.31 0.45 -40.14
C ARG A 88 22.70 0.95 -39.77
N LEU A 89 23.11 0.80 -38.51
CA LEU A 89 24.41 1.29 -38.03
C LEU A 89 25.58 0.78 -38.90
N PRO A 90 25.75 -0.55 -39.16
CA PRO A 90 26.85 -1.01 -40.01
C PRO A 90 26.76 -0.51 -41.46
N LYS A 91 25.54 -0.34 -42.00
CA LYS A 91 25.33 0.16 -43.37
C LYS A 91 25.73 1.62 -43.56
N HIS A 92 25.89 2.35 -42.46
CA HIS A 92 26.35 3.74 -42.42
C HIS A 92 27.78 3.84 -41.87
N GLY A 93 28.46 2.72 -41.61
CA GLY A 93 29.79 2.72 -40.99
C GLY A 93 29.82 3.23 -39.55
N LEU A 94 28.68 3.16 -38.83
CA LEU A 94 28.52 3.70 -37.47
C LEU A 94 28.47 2.58 -36.42
N SER A 95 28.92 2.88 -35.20
CA SER A 95 28.76 2.01 -34.03
C SER A 95 27.54 2.41 -33.18
N GLU A 96 27.23 1.66 -32.12
CA GLU A 96 26.14 2.03 -31.19
C GLU A 96 26.40 3.36 -30.44
N ASN A 97 27.67 3.74 -30.26
CA ASN A 97 28.04 5.01 -29.63
C ASN A 97 27.75 6.22 -30.56
N ASP A 98 27.81 6.00 -31.87
CA ASP A 98 27.61 7.02 -32.91
C ASP A 98 26.14 7.15 -33.32
N ILE A 99 25.21 6.59 -32.54
CA ILE A 99 23.79 6.50 -32.88
C ILE A 99 23.13 7.85 -33.18
N HIS A 100 23.62 8.93 -32.59
CA HIS A 100 23.13 10.29 -32.80
C HIS A 100 23.47 10.83 -34.20
N LEU A 101 24.52 10.28 -34.85
CA LEU A 101 24.91 10.58 -36.23
C LEU A 101 24.11 9.78 -37.26
N LEU A 102 23.42 8.71 -36.83
CA LEU A 102 22.60 7.92 -37.74
C LEU A 102 21.40 8.78 -38.18
N PRO A 103 21.22 9.03 -39.49
CA PRO A 103 20.10 9.84 -39.96
C PRO A 103 18.77 9.22 -39.50
N PRO A 104 17.71 10.04 -39.32
CA PRO A 104 16.40 9.52 -38.96
C PRO A 104 16.01 8.40 -39.92
N PRO A 105 15.37 7.32 -39.44
CA PRO A 105 14.76 6.36 -40.37
C PRO A 105 13.87 7.16 -41.31
N ALA A 106 13.97 6.90 -42.63
CA ALA A 106 12.99 7.42 -43.57
C ALA A 106 11.63 7.05 -42.99
N ARG A 107 10.87 8.06 -42.53
CA ARG A 107 9.61 7.81 -41.84
C ARG A 107 8.80 6.88 -42.73
N VAL A 108 8.41 5.73 -42.19
CA VAL A 108 7.49 4.83 -42.88
C VAL A 108 6.23 5.64 -43.12
N VAL A 109 6.03 6.04 -44.37
CA VAL A 109 4.84 6.68 -44.94
C VAL A 109 4.17 7.66 -43.96
N ARG A 110 4.76 8.84 -43.79
CA ARG A 110 3.86 9.99 -43.68
C ARG A 110 3.12 10.05 -45.01
N LEU A 111 1.81 10.30 -44.97
CA LEU A 111 0.94 10.65 -46.10
C LEU A 111 1.38 11.98 -46.74
N GLU A 112 2.69 12.17 -46.95
CA GLU A 112 3.24 13.31 -47.63
C GLU A 112 3.08 13.07 -49.13
N THR A 113 2.48 14.05 -49.76
CA THR A 113 2.17 14.05 -51.18
C THR A 113 3.44 14.06 -52.02
N CYS A 114 3.27 13.75 -53.29
CA CYS A 114 4.28 13.90 -54.32
C CYS A 114 4.86 15.32 -54.27
N ALA A 115 6.16 15.43 -54.50
CA ALA A 115 6.86 16.71 -54.57
C ALA A 115 6.43 17.57 -55.77
N VAL A 116 5.75 16.99 -56.77
CA VAL A 116 5.07 17.76 -57.81
C VAL A 116 3.95 18.58 -57.17
N THR A 117 4.07 19.90 -57.27
CA THR A 117 3.13 20.88 -56.70
C THR A 117 1.69 20.56 -57.08
N GLY A 118 0.82 20.48 -56.06
CA GLY A 118 -0.62 20.21 -56.24
C GLY A 118 -0.97 18.73 -56.51
N CYS A 119 -0.01 17.81 -56.56
CA CYS A 119 -0.30 16.39 -56.80
C CYS A 119 -0.74 15.69 -55.50
N PRO A 120 -2.00 15.24 -55.35
CA PRO A 120 -2.50 14.59 -54.14
C PRO A 120 -1.94 13.17 -53.91
N ARG A 121 -1.24 12.58 -54.89
CA ARG A 121 -0.74 11.20 -54.78
C ARG A 121 0.42 11.09 -53.79
N ILE A 122 0.49 9.98 -53.05
CA ILE A 122 1.55 9.75 -52.05
C ILE A 122 2.90 9.50 -52.72
N ARG A 123 3.96 10.11 -52.18
CA ARG A 123 5.33 9.86 -52.63
C ARG A 123 5.83 8.46 -52.26
N ILE A 124 6.74 7.89 -53.04
CA ILE A 124 7.30 6.54 -52.82
C ILE A 124 8.09 6.48 -51.50
N SER A 125 8.96 7.45 -51.25
CA SER A 125 9.76 7.54 -50.02
C SER A 125 10.39 8.92 -49.84
N SER A 126 11.00 9.19 -48.69
CA SER A 126 11.80 10.43 -48.52
C SER A 126 12.98 10.53 -49.49
N ARG A 127 13.52 9.41 -49.99
CA ARG A 127 14.61 9.40 -50.99
C ARG A 127 14.11 9.47 -52.43
N ARG A 128 12.82 9.21 -52.65
CA ARG A 128 12.13 9.29 -53.94
C ARG A 128 10.85 10.05 -53.71
N PRO A 129 10.92 11.40 -53.66
CA PRO A 129 9.82 12.22 -53.18
C PRO A 129 8.71 12.41 -54.23
N LEU A 130 8.69 11.60 -55.29
CA LEU A 130 7.66 11.57 -56.32
C LEU A 130 6.69 10.41 -56.09
N CYS A 131 5.45 10.49 -56.60
CA CYS A 131 4.55 9.34 -56.67
C CYS A 131 5.06 8.31 -57.69
N ASN A 132 4.56 7.06 -57.66
CA ASN A 132 4.99 6.02 -58.60
C ASN A 132 4.91 6.47 -60.07
N SER A 133 3.84 7.14 -60.47
CA SER A 133 3.68 7.64 -61.85
C SER A 133 4.71 8.70 -62.22
N HIS A 134 4.94 9.68 -61.34
CA HIS A 134 5.92 10.74 -61.57
C HIS A 134 7.36 10.24 -61.46
N SER A 135 7.64 9.26 -60.59
CA SER A 135 8.95 8.62 -60.49
C SER A 135 9.26 7.80 -61.74
N TRP A 136 8.27 7.10 -62.29
CA TRP A 136 8.43 6.36 -63.55
C TRP A 136 8.62 7.32 -64.73
N GLU A 137 7.84 8.40 -64.79
CA GLU A 137 8.01 9.43 -65.80
C GLU A 137 9.38 10.12 -65.72
N GLN A 138 9.84 10.45 -64.51
CA GLN A 138 11.14 11.04 -64.25
C GLN A 138 12.29 10.10 -64.65
N GLN A 139 12.24 8.83 -64.26
CA GLN A 139 13.36 7.89 -64.39
C GLN A 139 13.36 7.12 -65.72
N GLU A 140 12.20 6.69 -66.20
CA GLU A 140 12.09 5.79 -67.34
C GLU A 140 11.76 6.53 -68.64
N ILE A 141 10.88 7.53 -68.59
CA ILE A 141 10.49 8.30 -69.78
C ILE A 141 11.50 9.42 -70.06
N ARG A 142 11.69 10.30 -69.06
CA ARG A 142 12.38 11.59 -69.26
C ARG A 142 13.86 11.55 -68.88
N LYS A 143 14.25 10.63 -67.99
CA LYS A 143 15.63 10.46 -67.49
C LYS A 143 16.25 11.77 -66.94
N LEU A 144 15.43 12.57 -66.25
CA LEU A 144 15.83 13.86 -65.67
C LEU A 144 16.24 13.71 -64.20
N THR A 145 17.05 14.64 -63.69
CA THR A 145 17.26 14.78 -62.24
C THR A 145 15.95 15.20 -61.56
N LEU A 146 15.88 15.04 -60.23
CA LEU A 146 14.67 15.42 -59.49
C LEU A 146 14.37 16.93 -59.64
N GLU A 147 15.40 17.77 -59.54
CA GLU A 147 15.26 19.23 -59.62
C GLU A 147 14.77 19.66 -61.01
N GLU A 148 15.36 19.10 -62.08
CA GLU A 148 14.92 19.35 -63.46
C GLU A 148 13.50 18.85 -63.72
N PHE A 149 13.12 17.70 -63.16
CA PHE A 149 11.78 17.16 -63.32
C PHE A 149 10.72 18.02 -62.61
N LEU A 150 11.00 18.53 -61.41
CA LEU A 150 10.05 19.33 -60.64
C LEU A 150 9.71 20.68 -61.30
N VAL A 151 10.61 21.22 -62.11
CA VAL A 151 10.38 22.47 -62.89
C VAL A 151 9.91 22.19 -64.33
N HIS A 152 9.77 20.93 -64.73
CA HIS A 152 9.41 20.57 -66.09
C HIS A 152 7.91 20.89 -66.38
N PRO A 153 7.55 21.50 -67.52
CA PRO A 153 6.17 21.92 -67.83
C PRO A 153 5.12 20.79 -67.84
N GLU A 154 5.56 19.56 -68.07
CA GLU A 154 4.72 18.37 -68.08
C GLU A 154 4.65 17.64 -66.72
N ALA A 155 5.41 18.06 -65.71
CA ALA A 155 5.29 17.56 -64.34
C ALA A 155 4.02 18.14 -63.67
N ARG A 156 2.86 17.80 -64.22
CA ARG A 156 1.55 18.28 -63.79
C ARG A 156 1.00 17.39 -62.66
N PRO A 157 0.16 17.95 -61.77
CA PRO A 157 -0.50 17.16 -60.75
C PRO A 157 -1.40 16.10 -61.37
N ARG A 158 -1.52 14.94 -60.70
CA ARG A 158 -2.36 13.82 -61.13
C ARG A 158 -3.42 13.53 -60.07
N GLU A 159 -4.63 13.18 -60.49
CA GLU A 159 -5.74 12.86 -59.58
C GLU A 159 -5.40 11.70 -58.62
N SER A 160 -5.92 11.73 -57.39
CA SER A 160 -5.75 10.62 -56.44
C SER A 160 -6.42 9.35 -56.98
N PHE A 161 -5.85 8.18 -56.66
CA PHE A 161 -6.49 6.89 -56.94
C PHE A 161 -7.59 6.53 -55.94
N GLY A 162 -7.83 7.39 -54.94
CA GLY A 162 -8.79 7.17 -53.87
C GLY A 162 -8.26 6.22 -52.78
N PRO A 163 -9.05 6.02 -51.71
CA PRO A 163 -8.64 5.28 -50.52
C PRO A 163 -8.58 3.77 -50.78
N CYS A 164 -7.66 3.08 -50.10
CA CYS A 164 -7.61 1.62 -50.03
C CYS A 164 -8.97 1.05 -49.57
N ALA A 165 -9.40 -0.06 -50.18
CA ALA A 165 -10.68 -0.71 -49.88
C ALA A 165 -10.74 -1.35 -48.48
N VAL A 166 -9.59 -1.64 -47.85
CA VAL A 166 -9.57 -2.07 -46.44
C VAL A 166 -10.07 -0.94 -45.55
N VAL A 167 -11.18 -1.16 -44.85
CA VAL A 167 -11.92 -0.13 -44.08
C VAL A 167 -11.02 0.58 -43.06
N ALA A 168 -10.14 -0.17 -42.41
CA ALA A 168 -9.24 0.35 -41.40
C ALA A 168 -8.06 1.14 -41.99
N CYS A 169 -7.78 1.03 -43.28
CA CYS A 169 -6.60 1.64 -43.89
C CYS A 169 -6.76 3.16 -44.07
N LEU A 170 -5.67 3.90 -43.86
CA LEU A 170 -5.60 5.35 -44.06
C LEU A 170 -4.86 5.73 -45.35
N ARG A 171 -4.48 4.75 -46.17
CA ARG A 171 -3.62 4.94 -47.35
C ARG A 171 -4.43 4.88 -48.63
N ASP A 172 -3.93 5.55 -49.66
CA ASP A 172 -4.49 5.49 -51.00
C ASP A 172 -4.11 4.19 -51.74
N ARG A 173 -4.90 3.88 -52.76
CA ARG A 173 -4.64 2.81 -53.71
C ARG A 173 -3.38 3.08 -54.52
N ILE A 174 -2.70 2.00 -54.94
CA ILE A 174 -1.48 2.13 -55.75
C ILE A 174 -1.75 2.49 -57.22
N SER A 175 -2.94 2.16 -57.72
CA SER A 175 -3.36 2.40 -59.10
C SER A 175 -4.89 2.39 -59.20
N SER A 176 -5.43 2.84 -60.34
CA SER A 176 -6.86 2.75 -60.64
C SER A 176 -7.37 1.31 -60.79
N LEU A 177 -6.47 0.36 -61.10
CA LEU A 177 -6.79 -1.06 -61.30
C LEU A 177 -6.69 -1.89 -60.01
N CYS A 178 -6.11 -1.34 -58.95
CA CYS A 178 -5.92 -2.04 -57.68
C CYS A 178 -6.77 -1.42 -56.58
N SER A 179 -7.61 -2.23 -55.94
CA SER A 179 -8.45 -1.80 -54.81
C SER A 179 -7.64 -1.47 -53.54
N TYR A 180 -6.34 -1.76 -53.50
CA TYR A 180 -5.55 -1.77 -52.27
C TYR A 180 -4.32 -0.84 -52.32
N CYS A 181 -3.85 -0.44 -51.14
CA CYS A 181 -2.50 0.11 -51.00
C CYS A 181 -1.45 -1.00 -51.19
N ASP A 182 -0.19 -0.63 -51.46
CA ASP A 182 0.89 -1.60 -51.78
C ASP A 182 1.02 -2.72 -50.74
N ALA A 183 0.93 -2.35 -49.46
CA ALA A 183 1.07 -3.29 -48.36
C ALA A 183 -0.12 -4.25 -48.24
N HIS A 184 -1.36 -3.76 -48.41
CA HIS A 184 -2.56 -4.60 -48.39
C HIS A 184 -2.67 -5.46 -49.65
N TYR A 185 -2.26 -4.95 -50.81
CA TYR A 185 -2.16 -5.74 -52.04
C TYR A 185 -1.21 -6.93 -51.86
N LYS A 186 -0.03 -6.71 -51.26
CA LYS A 186 0.91 -7.80 -50.95
C LYS A 186 0.36 -8.82 -49.97
N ARG A 187 -0.44 -8.39 -48.97
CA ARG A 187 -1.12 -9.31 -48.04
C ARG A 187 -2.19 -10.14 -48.75
N MET A 188 -3.01 -9.51 -49.58
CA MET A 188 -4.02 -10.20 -50.39
C MET A 188 -3.37 -11.23 -51.32
N LEU A 189 -2.29 -10.86 -52.03
CA LEU A 189 -1.52 -11.79 -52.85
C LEU A 189 -0.94 -12.96 -52.04
N ALA A 190 -0.45 -12.70 -50.83
CA ALA A 190 0.08 -13.76 -49.97
C ALA A 190 -1.02 -14.73 -49.53
N LEU A 191 -2.23 -14.24 -49.25
CA LEU A 191 -3.40 -15.08 -48.93
C LEU A 191 -3.87 -15.88 -50.14
N GLN A 192 -3.97 -15.26 -51.31
CA GLN A 192 -4.34 -15.98 -52.54
C GLN A 192 -3.35 -17.11 -52.87
N LYS A 193 -2.06 -16.95 -52.52
CA LYS A 193 -1.03 -17.98 -52.69
C LYS A 193 -1.17 -19.16 -51.72
N THR A 194 -1.92 -19.05 -50.62
CA THR A 194 -2.16 -20.19 -49.72
C THR A 194 -3.26 -21.13 -50.24
N GLY A 195 -3.94 -20.77 -51.33
CA GLY A 195 -5.02 -21.56 -51.92
C GLY A 195 -6.33 -21.54 -51.13
N GLN A 196 -6.47 -20.64 -50.16
CA GLN A 196 -7.70 -20.42 -49.42
C GLN A 196 -8.67 -19.56 -50.23
N ASP A 197 -9.95 -19.93 -50.25
CA ASP A 197 -11.00 -19.06 -50.76
C ASP A 197 -11.18 -17.89 -49.77
N VAL A 198 -10.92 -16.68 -50.25
CA VAL A 198 -10.95 -15.46 -49.42
C VAL A 198 -12.23 -14.70 -49.75
N ASP A 199 -13.15 -14.62 -48.79
CA ASP A 199 -14.25 -13.65 -48.83
C ASP A 199 -13.65 -12.24 -48.76
N GLU A 200 -13.46 -11.65 -49.95
CA GLU A 200 -12.78 -10.37 -50.11
C GLU A 200 -13.52 -9.20 -49.40
N PRO A 201 -14.86 -9.07 -49.47
CA PRO A 201 -15.62 -8.13 -48.62
C PRO A 201 -15.39 -8.33 -47.12
N HIS A 202 -15.45 -9.57 -46.63
CA HIS A 202 -15.17 -9.85 -45.22
C HIS A 202 -13.73 -9.49 -44.84
N TRP A 203 -12.77 -9.79 -45.70
CA TRP A 203 -11.37 -9.42 -45.51
C TRP A 203 -11.19 -7.89 -45.49
N GLN A 204 -11.83 -7.15 -46.40
CA GLN A 204 -11.80 -5.69 -46.41
C GLN A 204 -12.33 -5.06 -45.11
N ALA A 205 -13.36 -5.67 -44.51
CA ALA A 205 -13.95 -5.22 -43.25
C ALA A 205 -13.10 -5.55 -42.01
N THR A 206 -12.41 -6.69 -42.02
CA THR A 206 -11.72 -7.24 -40.84
C THR A 206 -10.21 -7.03 -40.82
N GLU A 207 -9.58 -6.82 -41.97
CA GLU A 207 -8.13 -6.70 -42.11
C GLU A 207 -7.61 -5.48 -41.34
N PRO A 208 -6.57 -5.64 -40.50
CA PRO A 208 -5.99 -4.54 -39.74
C PRO A 208 -5.30 -3.49 -40.63
N PRO A 209 -5.17 -2.25 -40.14
CA PRO A 209 -4.43 -1.20 -40.84
C PRO A 209 -2.94 -1.58 -40.97
N ILE A 210 -2.21 -0.82 -41.78
CA ILE A 210 -0.75 -0.89 -41.74
C ILE A 210 -0.27 -0.20 -40.45
N PRO A 211 0.43 -0.90 -39.55
CA PRO A 211 0.75 -0.37 -38.23
C PRO A 211 1.76 0.76 -38.33
N GLU A 212 1.47 1.86 -37.64
CA GLU A 212 2.36 3.02 -37.54
C GLU A 212 2.71 3.26 -36.06
N ALA A 213 3.94 3.69 -35.78
CA ALA A 213 4.40 3.91 -34.41
C ALA A 213 3.56 5.01 -33.75
N GLY A 214 3.12 4.77 -32.50
CA GLY A 214 2.27 5.70 -31.75
C GLY A 214 0.82 5.84 -32.20
N ILE A 215 0.44 5.46 -33.41
CA ILE A 215 -0.94 5.57 -33.89
C ILE A 215 -1.76 4.35 -33.49
N VAL A 216 -2.95 4.56 -32.93
CA VAL A 216 -3.93 3.51 -32.69
C VAL A 216 -5.18 3.84 -33.49
N ASN A 217 -5.66 2.88 -34.26
CA ASN A 217 -6.68 3.08 -35.27
C ASN A 217 -7.94 2.27 -34.93
N LEU A 218 -9.06 2.99 -34.74
CA LEU A 218 -10.35 2.43 -34.35
C LEU A 218 -11.33 2.32 -35.53
N ARG A 219 -10.89 2.56 -36.76
CA ARG A 219 -11.70 2.35 -37.96
C ARG A 219 -12.06 0.87 -38.12
N GLY A 220 -13.24 0.63 -38.70
CA GLY A 220 -13.83 -0.70 -38.83
C GLY A 220 -14.48 -1.24 -37.54
N LEU A 221 -14.51 -0.44 -36.46
CA LEU A 221 -15.30 -0.74 -35.26
C LEU A 221 -16.65 0.00 -35.29
N THR A 222 -17.62 -0.55 -34.55
CA THR A 222 -18.91 0.13 -34.29
C THR A 222 -18.70 1.40 -33.46
N PRO A 223 -19.59 2.41 -33.57
CA PRO A 223 -19.52 3.62 -32.73
C PRO A 223 -19.46 3.33 -31.23
N LEU A 224 -20.24 2.35 -30.75
CA LEU A 224 -20.21 1.92 -29.35
C LEU A 224 -18.84 1.39 -28.94
N ALA A 225 -18.25 0.47 -29.72
CA ALA A 225 -16.93 -0.08 -29.43
C ALA A 225 -15.83 1.00 -29.42
N VAL A 226 -15.91 2.00 -30.32
CA VAL A 226 -15.00 3.16 -30.32
C VAL A 226 -15.07 3.90 -28.98
N LEU A 227 -16.28 4.28 -28.54
CA LEU A 227 -16.50 5.00 -27.29
C LEU A 227 -16.07 4.17 -26.07
N GLN A 228 -16.36 2.88 -26.06
CA GLN A 228 -15.95 1.97 -24.99
C GLN A 228 -14.42 1.87 -24.89
N VAL A 229 -13.70 1.78 -26.01
CA VAL A 229 -12.23 1.75 -26.02
C VAL A 229 -11.66 3.07 -25.50
N LEU A 230 -12.17 4.22 -25.96
CA LEU A 230 -11.72 5.55 -25.51
C LEU A 230 -11.97 5.73 -24.01
N TYR A 231 -13.20 5.47 -23.55
CA TYR A 231 -13.57 5.61 -22.15
C TYR A 231 -12.80 4.61 -21.27
N GLY A 232 -12.67 3.36 -21.71
CA GLY A 232 -11.89 2.35 -20.99
C GLY A 232 -10.42 2.72 -20.89
N LEU A 233 -9.82 3.31 -21.94
CA LEU A 233 -8.43 3.79 -21.91
C LEU A 233 -8.27 4.99 -20.97
N GLN A 234 -9.22 5.92 -20.96
CA GLN A 234 -9.28 7.04 -20.02
C GLN A 234 -9.29 6.55 -18.58
N GLN A 235 -10.22 5.64 -18.24
CA GLN A 235 -10.34 5.12 -16.89
C GLN A 235 -9.11 4.30 -16.47
N ARG A 236 -8.52 3.54 -17.38
CA ARG A 236 -7.24 2.84 -17.12
C ARG A 236 -6.10 3.80 -16.83
N THR A 237 -6.04 4.92 -17.54
CA THR A 237 -5.04 5.97 -17.33
C THR A 237 -5.24 6.63 -15.97
N ARG A 238 -6.49 6.97 -15.61
CA ARG A 238 -6.85 7.46 -14.25
C ARG A 238 -6.53 6.46 -13.15
N ASP A 239 -6.73 5.16 -13.40
CA ASP A 239 -6.33 4.08 -12.50
C ASP A 239 -4.80 3.86 -12.45
N GLY A 240 -3.99 4.70 -13.12
CA GLY A 240 -2.54 4.59 -13.16
C GLY A 240 -2.04 3.36 -13.93
N VAL A 241 -2.89 2.69 -14.70
CA VAL A 241 -2.56 1.41 -15.35
C VAL A 241 -1.87 1.67 -16.68
N LYS A 242 -0.58 1.28 -16.75
CA LYS A 242 0.18 1.33 -18.01
C LYS A 242 -0.49 0.48 -19.09
N THR A 243 -0.81 1.09 -20.22
CA THR A 243 -1.38 0.41 -21.40
C THR A 243 -0.38 0.48 -22.53
N LYS A 244 0.12 -0.67 -22.95
CA LYS A 244 1.14 -0.74 -24.01
C LYS A 244 0.48 -0.60 -25.39
N PRO A 245 1.00 0.24 -26.30
CA PRO A 245 0.43 0.45 -27.62
C PRO A 245 0.26 -0.83 -28.44
N GLU A 246 1.22 -1.75 -28.37
CA GLU A 246 1.13 -3.02 -29.09
C GLU A 246 -0.05 -3.88 -28.60
N MET A 247 -0.32 -3.89 -27.30
CA MET A 247 -1.36 -4.74 -26.73
C MET A 247 -2.75 -4.18 -27.01
N ILE A 248 -2.93 -2.86 -26.89
CA ILE A 248 -4.23 -2.24 -27.20
C ILE A 248 -4.57 -2.38 -28.69
N ARG A 249 -3.59 -2.24 -29.60
CA ARG A 249 -3.78 -2.49 -31.03
C ARG A 249 -4.25 -3.90 -31.30
N ILE A 250 -3.62 -4.91 -30.67
CA ILE A 250 -4.03 -6.29 -30.88
C ILE A 250 -5.47 -6.53 -30.38
N VAL A 251 -5.86 -5.94 -29.23
CA VAL A 251 -7.25 -6.03 -28.75
C VAL A 251 -8.22 -5.39 -29.74
N ILE A 252 -7.87 -4.22 -30.29
CA ILE A 252 -8.68 -3.55 -31.32
C ILE A 252 -8.78 -4.38 -32.61
N ASP A 253 -7.68 -5.00 -33.03
CA ASP A 253 -7.67 -5.89 -34.19
C ASP A 253 -8.55 -7.13 -33.95
N ASP A 254 -8.58 -7.67 -32.72
CA ASP A 254 -9.47 -8.76 -32.36
C ASP A 254 -10.95 -8.32 -32.36
N LEU A 255 -11.28 -7.12 -31.83
CA LEU A 255 -12.63 -6.55 -31.92
C LEU A 255 -13.09 -6.41 -33.38
N ARG A 256 -12.20 -5.94 -34.26
CA ARG A 256 -12.47 -5.78 -35.69
C ARG A 256 -12.66 -7.12 -36.37
N ARG A 257 -11.79 -8.10 -36.13
CA ARG A 257 -11.89 -9.43 -36.74
C ARG A 257 -13.15 -10.16 -36.33
N CYS A 258 -13.53 -10.05 -35.06
CA CYS A 258 -14.75 -10.67 -34.54
C CYS A 258 -16.03 -9.89 -34.90
N GLN A 259 -15.92 -8.68 -35.46
CA GLN A 259 -17.05 -7.81 -35.81
C GLN A 259 -18.06 -7.64 -34.66
N VAL A 260 -17.56 -7.55 -33.42
CA VAL A 260 -18.40 -7.41 -32.24
C VAL A 260 -18.91 -5.97 -32.05
N THR A 261 -20.11 -5.83 -31.49
CA THR A 261 -20.72 -4.52 -31.25
C THR A 261 -20.20 -3.85 -29.97
N SER A 262 -19.81 -4.65 -28.98
CA SER A 262 -19.32 -4.22 -27.68
C SER A 262 -18.03 -4.96 -27.32
N VAL A 263 -17.15 -4.31 -26.56
CA VAL A 263 -15.93 -4.92 -26.01
C VAL A 263 -16.26 -6.09 -25.08
N ALA A 264 -17.45 -6.09 -24.46
CA ALA A 264 -17.91 -7.18 -23.61
C ALA A 264 -18.24 -8.46 -24.38
N ASP A 265 -18.53 -8.36 -25.69
CA ASP A 265 -18.89 -9.51 -26.53
C ASP A 265 -17.66 -10.22 -27.09
N LEU A 266 -16.45 -9.68 -26.85
CA LEU A 266 -15.22 -10.31 -27.28
C LEU A 266 -14.97 -11.59 -26.47
N SER A 267 -14.88 -12.73 -27.16
CA SER A 267 -14.51 -14.01 -26.57
C SER A 267 -13.24 -13.89 -25.73
N GLU A 268 -13.21 -14.56 -24.56
CA GLU A 268 -12.11 -14.40 -23.61
C GLU A 268 -10.74 -14.72 -24.25
N PRO A 269 -9.82 -13.74 -24.33
CA PRO A 269 -8.52 -13.99 -24.95
C PRO A 269 -7.68 -14.98 -24.15
N THR A 270 -6.96 -15.88 -24.83
CA THR A 270 -6.00 -16.80 -24.20
C THR A 270 -4.79 -16.06 -23.65
N ASP A 271 -4.33 -15.01 -24.34
CA ASP A 271 -3.23 -14.14 -23.87
C ASP A 271 -3.63 -13.31 -22.65
N LYS A 272 -2.83 -13.38 -21.59
CA LYS A 272 -3.06 -12.69 -20.31
C LYS A 272 -3.07 -11.17 -20.46
N GLY A 273 -2.23 -10.62 -21.35
CA GLY A 273 -2.14 -9.19 -21.59
C GLY A 273 -3.38 -8.64 -22.29
N LYS A 274 -3.86 -9.33 -23.32
CA LYS A 274 -5.12 -9.03 -24.02
C LYS A 274 -6.30 -9.07 -23.05
N ARG A 275 -6.45 -10.20 -22.33
CA ARG A 275 -7.53 -10.40 -21.35
C ARG A 275 -7.56 -9.32 -20.28
N SER A 276 -6.39 -8.89 -19.81
CA SER A 276 -6.27 -7.81 -18.83
C SER A 276 -6.79 -6.46 -19.35
N ILE A 277 -6.56 -6.14 -20.63
CA ILE A 277 -7.04 -4.90 -21.24
C ILE A 277 -8.54 -4.99 -21.53
N SER A 278 -9.00 -6.05 -22.23
CA SER A 278 -10.40 -6.22 -22.60
C SER A 278 -11.31 -6.25 -21.37
N ASN A 279 -10.99 -7.06 -20.36
CA ASN A 279 -11.80 -7.18 -19.14
C ASN A 279 -11.80 -5.87 -18.34
N SER A 280 -10.69 -5.13 -18.37
CA SER A 280 -10.62 -3.83 -17.70
C SER A 280 -11.49 -2.79 -18.40
N ILE A 281 -11.45 -2.72 -19.73
CA ILE A 281 -12.29 -1.81 -20.52
C ILE A 281 -13.77 -2.16 -20.30
N ALA A 282 -14.15 -3.42 -20.50
CA ALA A 282 -15.52 -3.88 -20.29
C ALA A 282 -16.02 -3.59 -18.87
N ARG A 283 -15.18 -3.80 -17.85
CA ARG A 283 -15.51 -3.48 -16.46
C ARG A 283 -15.70 -1.98 -16.23
N HIS A 284 -14.86 -1.11 -16.79
CA HIS A 284 -15.03 0.33 -16.64
C HIS A 284 -16.32 0.81 -17.32
N VAL A 285 -16.60 0.33 -18.52
CA VAL A 285 -17.84 0.62 -19.25
C VAL A 285 -19.05 0.13 -18.45
N TYR A 286 -19.05 -1.11 -17.97
CA TYR A 286 -20.12 -1.63 -17.11
C TYR A 286 -20.36 -0.73 -15.89
N ARG A 287 -19.27 -0.29 -15.23
CA ARG A 287 -19.32 0.59 -14.05
C ARG A 287 -19.81 2.01 -14.35
N ALA A 288 -19.69 2.47 -15.58
CA ALA A 288 -20.20 3.78 -16.01
C ALA A 288 -21.73 3.87 -15.93
N PHE A 289 -22.41 2.71 -15.97
CA PHE A 289 -23.87 2.62 -15.96
C PHE A 289 -24.41 1.99 -14.69
N LEU A 290 -23.57 1.78 -13.67
CA LEU A 290 -24.04 1.24 -12.40
C LEU A 290 -24.97 2.23 -11.72
N ASP A 291 -26.07 1.66 -11.23
CA ASP A 291 -27.08 2.35 -10.43
C ASP A 291 -27.32 1.51 -9.17
N PRO A 292 -27.22 2.10 -7.95
CA PRO A 292 -27.43 1.36 -6.71
C PRO A 292 -28.78 0.64 -6.65
N GLU A 293 -29.85 1.23 -7.22
CA GLU A 293 -31.20 0.69 -7.18
C GLU A 293 -31.34 -0.53 -8.11
N ALA A 294 -30.79 -0.48 -9.31
CA ALA A 294 -30.70 -1.64 -10.19
C ALA A 294 -29.76 -2.71 -9.61
N GLU A 295 -28.61 -2.31 -9.06
CA GLU A 295 -27.60 -3.25 -8.55
C GLU A 295 -28.13 -4.06 -7.36
N ARG A 296 -28.90 -3.44 -6.45
CA ARG A 296 -29.44 -4.13 -5.27
C ARG A 296 -30.40 -5.27 -5.60
N THR A 297 -31.03 -5.27 -6.78
CA THR A 297 -31.93 -6.35 -7.20
C THR A 297 -31.17 -7.65 -7.52
N LYS A 298 -29.90 -7.56 -7.92
CA LYS A 298 -29.06 -8.71 -8.30
C LYS A 298 -28.63 -9.53 -7.08
N ASP A 299 -28.11 -10.73 -7.32
CA ASP A 299 -27.53 -11.59 -6.27
C ASP A 299 -26.00 -11.51 -6.20
N ILE A 300 -25.39 -10.82 -7.16
CA ILE A 300 -23.98 -10.46 -7.15
C ILE A 300 -23.90 -8.95 -7.38
N TRP A 301 -23.39 -8.22 -6.40
CA TRP A 301 -23.28 -6.76 -6.47
C TRP A 301 -21.84 -6.38 -6.81
N ASP A 302 -21.64 -5.56 -7.84
CA ASP A 302 -20.43 -4.75 -7.99
C ASP A 302 -20.50 -3.58 -7.00
N LEU A 303 -19.64 -3.63 -6.00
CA LEU A 303 -19.66 -2.65 -4.92
C LEU A 303 -19.30 -1.23 -5.38
N ALA A 304 -18.81 -1.06 -6.61
CA ALA A 304 -18.60 0.25 -7.18
C ALA A 304 -19.89 1.08 -7.21
N ALA A 305 -21.07 0.43 -7.35
CA ALA A 305 -22.36 1.11 -7.25
C ALA A 305 -22.57 1.75 -5.87
N PHE A 306 -21.99 1.17 -4.81
CA PHE A 306 -22.12 1.62 -3.43
C PHE A 306 -20.88 2.39 -2.92
N GLY A 307 -19.96 2.77 -3.82
CA GLY A 307 -18.75 3.52 -3.49
C GLY A 307 -17.59 2.69 -2.93
N PHE A 308 -17.62 1.36 -3.06
CA PHE A 308 -16.54 0.47 -2.58
C PHE A 308 -15.93 -0.38 -3.70
N GLY A 309 -14.73 -0.92 -3.45
CA GLY A 309 -14.09 -1.88 -4.36
C GLY A 309 -14.59 -3.33 -4.16
N GLY A 310 -14.67 -4.09 -5.26
CA GLY A 310 -14.91 -5.53 -5.25
C GLY A 310 -16.35 -5.94 -5.54
N ARG A 311 -16.70 -7.18 -5.18
CA ARG A 311 -18.06 -7.74 -5.35
C ARG A 311 -18.54 -8.38 -4.06
N LEU A 312 -19.86 -8.32 -3.82
CA LEU A 312 -20.56 -9.15 -2.85
C LEU A 312 -21.31 -10.25 -3.57
N ASN A 313 -21.30 -11.45 -3.03
CA ASN A 313 -21.98 -12.59 -3.61
C ASN A 313 -22.92 -13.23 -2.57
N PHE A 314 -24.22 -13.23 -2.86
CA PHE A 314 -25.29 -13.78 -2.04
C PHE A 314 -25.81 -15.14 -2.55
N THR A 315 -25.34 -15.61 -3.72
CA THR A 315 -25.89 -16.82 -4.40
C THR A 315 -25.70 -18.10 -3.60
N LYS A 316 -24.79 -18.12 -2.63
CA LYS A 316 -24.57 -19.26 -1.72
C LYS A 316 -25.66 -19.39 -0.64
N ILE A 317 -26.51 -18.39 -0.46
CA ILE A 317 -27.69 -18.46 0.42
C ILE A 317 -28.82 -19.06 -0.41
N SER A 318 -29.28 -20.24 -0.03
CA SER A 318 -30.28 -21.00 -0.81
C SER A 318 -31.68 -20.39 -0.67
N GLN A 319 -32.10 -20.11 0.56
CA GLN A 319 -33.44 -19.63 0.87
C GLN A 319 -33.66 -18.20 0.39
N TRP A 320 -34.74 -17.96 -0.35
CA TRP A 320 -35.03 -16.66 -0.95
C TRP A 320 -35.18 -15.57 0.12
N TRP A 321 -36.00 -15.84 1.15
CA TRP A 321 -36.29 -14.88 2.21
C TRP A 321 -35.02 -14.44 2.95
N LEU A 322 -34.11 -15.39 3.21
CA LEU A 322 -32.86 -15.13 3.92
C LEU A 322 -31.91 -14.34 3.02
N ARG A 323 -31.83 -14.68 1.74
CA ARG A 323 -31.02 -13.95 0.75
C ARG A 323 -31.46 -12.48 0.67
N GLU A 324 -32.75 -12.24 0.50
CA GLU A 324 -33.31 -10.88 0.41
C GLU A 324 -33.16 -10.12 1.74
N ALA A 325 -33.38 -10.76 2.88
CA ALA A 325 -33.16 -10.13 4.19
C ALA A 325 -31.69 -9.73 4.41
N ILE A 326 -30.74 -10.57 3.99
CA ILE A 326 -29.31 -10.27 4.11
C ILE A 326 -28.86 -9.21 3.09
N LYS A 327 -29.47 -9.15 1.88
CA LYS A 327 -29.29 -8.04 0.94
C LYS A 327 -29.73 -6.72 1.58
N GLN A 328 -30.94 -6.65 2.14
CA GLN A 328 -31.42 -5.45 2.83
C GLN A 328 -30.55 -5.06 4.03
N TRP A 329 -30.09 -6.03 4.82
CA TRP A 329 -29.11 -5.79 5.88
C TRP A 329 -27.80 -5.20 5.34
N ALA A 330 -27.28 -5.72 4.22
CA ALA A 330 -26.06 -5.23 3.61
C ALA A 330 -26.22 -3.78 3.09
N LEU A 331 -27.38 -3.42 2.53
CA LEU A 331 -27.68 -2.02 2.13
C LEU A 331 -27.71 -1.08 3.32
N ASP A 332 -28.29 -1.50 4.45
CA ASP A 332 -28.30 -0.70 5.68
C ASP A 332 -26.90 -0.59 6.31
N ASP A 333 -26.03 -1.59 6.15
CA ASP A 333 -24.70 -1.61 6.77
C ASP A 333 -23.63 -0.89 5.93
N LEU A 334 -23.65 -1.04 4.60
CA LEU A 334 -22.62 -0.52 3.69
C LEU A 334 -22.35 0.99 3.86
N PRO A 335 -23.34 1.89 3.92
CA PRO A 335 -23.10 3.34 4.09
C PRO A 335 -22.39 3.71 5.40
N LYS A 336 -22.41 2.82 6.40
CA LYS A 336 -21.77 3.03 7.71
C LYS A 336 -20.30 2.59 7.71
N ARG A 337 -19.85 1.94 6.62
CA ARG A 337 -18.48 1.42 6.48
C ARG A 337 -17.57 2.44 5.82
N ARG A 338 -16.28 2.33 6.10
CA ARG A 338 -15.21 3.18 5.54
C ARG A 338 -14.03 2.32 5.11
N GLY A 339 -13.32 2.79 4.10
CA GLY A 339 -12.10 2.18 3.58
C GLY A 339 -12.31 0.82 2.87
N ASP A 340 -11.20 0.26 2.39
CA ASP A 340 -11.18 -0.93 1.53
C ASP A 340 -11.62 -2.23 2.24
N GLY A 341 -11.69 -2.21 3.57
CA GLY A 341 -12.11 -3.36 4.39
C GLY A 341 -13.62 -3.64 4.37
N ALA A 342 -14.45 -2.72 3.86
CA ALA A 342 -15.91 -2.84 3.85
C ALA A 342 -16.39 -4.14 3.17
N ARG A 343 -15.86 -4.44 1.98
CA ARG A 343 -16.19 -5.66 1.23
C ARG A 343 -15.92 -6.92 2.05
N GLY A 344 -14.70 -7.03 2.61
CA GLY A 344 -14.29 -8.20 3.39
C GLY A 344 -15.16 -8.40 4.63
N PHE A 345 -15.51 -7.30 5.30
CA PHE A 345 -16.40 -7.31 6.45
C PHE A 345 -17.81 -7.80 6.09
N VAL A 346 -18.45 -7.20 5.09
CA VAL A 346 -19.82 -7.54 4.69
C VAL A 346 -19.88 -8.96 4.12
N GLN A 347 -18.93 -9.36 3.26
CA GLN A 347 -18.88 -10.72 2.74
C GLN A 347 -18.68 -11.76 3.85
N HIS A 348 -17.92 -11.43 4.91
CA HIS A 348 -17.79 -12.34 6.05
C HIS A 348 -19.14 -12.56 6.75
N HIS A 349 -19.97 -11.52 6.89
CA HIS A 349 -21.32 -11.61 7.45
C HIS A 349 -22.25 -12.44 6.54
N VAL A 350 -22.20 -12.19 5.24
CA VAL A 350 -22.89 -13.04 4.25
C VAL A 350 -22.47 -14.50 4.38
N ASN A 351 -21.18 -14.78 4.54
CA ASN A 351 -20.68 -16.14 4.76
C ASN A 351 -21.18 -16.76 6.07
N CYS A 352 -21.42 -15.98 7.13
CA CYS A 352 -22.06 -16.47 8.36
C CYS A 352 -23.51 -16.90 8.09
N ALA A 353 -24.25 -16.13 7.29
CA ALA A 353 -25.60 -16.49 6.86
C ALA A 353 -25.63 -17.70 5.92
N VAL A 354 -24.59 -17.90 5.10
CA VAL A 354 -24.43 -19.12 4.27
C VAL A 354 -24.36 -20.38 5.14
N LEU A 355 -23.70 -20.32 6.30
CA LEU A 355 -23.65 -21.46 7.23
C LEU A 355 -25.03 -21.78 7.82
N LEU A 356 -25.83 -20.76 8.16
CA LEU A 356 -27.22 -20.94 8.59
C LEU A 356 -28.05 -21.56 7.46
N SER A 357 -27.95 -20.99 6.25
CA SER A 357 -28.64 -21.46 5.05
C SER A 357 -28.36 -22.94 4.75
N ALA A 358 -27.09 -23.35 4.86
CA ALA A 358 -26.67 -24.72 4.67
C ALA A 358 -27.20 -25.67 5.76
N SER A 359 -27.37 -25.17 6.99
CA SER A 359 -27.98 -25.94 8.08
C SER A 359 -29.47 -26.15 7.84
N LEU A 360 -30.21 -25.08 7.52
CA LEU A 360 -31.65 -25.16 7.24
C LEU A 360 -31.95 -26.12 6.08
N ARG A 361 -31.16 -26.03 5.01
CA ARG A 361 -31.29 -26.91 3.84
C ARG A 361 -31.07 -28.38 4.17
N ALA A 362 -30.17 -28.68 5.11
CA ALA A 362 -29.78 -30.04 5.45
C ALA A 362 -30.71 -30.70 6.47
N VAL A 363 -31.37 -29.92 7.32
CA VAL A 363 -32.15 -30.44 8.47
C VAL A 363 -33.64 -30.49 8.18
N ARG A 364 -34.17 -29.57 7.37
CA ARG A 364 -35.61 -29.46 7.10
C ARG A 364 -36.01 -29.95 5.72
N ASP A 365 -37.20 -30.53 5.63
CA ASP A 365 -37.80 -31.00 4.37
C ASP A 365 -38.20 -29.84 3.45
N ASP A 366 -38.72 -28.75 4.02
CA ASP A 366 -39.00 -27.50 3.30
C ASP A 366 -37.72 -26.71 2.96
N HIS A 367 -36.55 -27.27 3.31
CA HIS A 367 -35.24 -26.65 3.20
C HIS A 367 -35.14 -25.26 3.87
N GLY A 368 -36.05 -24.95 4.81
CA GLY A 368 -36.18 -23.65 5.46
C GLY A 368 -36.73 -22.53 4.58
N GLU A 369 -37.43 -22.83 3.49
CA GLU A 369 -38.01 -21.81 2.60
C GLU A 369 -39.24 -21.10 3.20
N ILE A 370 -39.85 -21.65 4.27
CA ILE A 370 -41.05 -21.11 4.89
C ILE A 370 -40.70 -20.47 6.24
N PRO A 371 -40.52 -19.13 6.33
CA PRO A 371 -40.08 -18.47 7.56
C PRO A 371 -40.97 -18.75 8.77
N SER A 372 -42.28 -18.87 8.59
CA SER A 372 -43.26 -19.08 9.66
C SER A 372 -43.22 -20.45 10.31
N GLN A 373 -42.49 -21.40 9.71
CA GLN A 373 -42.29 -22.74 10.27
C GLN A 373 -40.92 -22.91 10.94
N LEU A 374 -40.10 -21.85 10.94
CA LEU A 374 -38.82 -21.83 11.61
C LEU A 374 -38.99 -21.48 13.09
N GLY A 375 -38.17 -22.06 13.95
CA GLY A 375 -38.22 -21.77 15.39
C GLY A 375 -36.92 -22.08 16.10
N ARG A 376 -37.01 -22.18 17.43
CA ARG A 376 -35.83 -22.42 18.27
C ARG A 376 -35.05 -23.70 17.91
N ALA A 377 -35.76 -24.78 17.57
CA ALA A 377 -35.15 -26.07 17.22
C ALA A 377 -34.17 -25.96 16.04
N ASP A 378 -34.49 -25.13 15.04
CA ASP A 378 -33.63 -24.94 13.87
C ASP A 378 -32.31 -24.21 14.22
N ILE A 379 -32.38 -23.25 15.16
CA ILE A 379 -31.20 -22.57 15.69
C ILE A 379 -30.33 -23.56 16.47
N GLU A 380 -30.92 -24.45 17.26
CA GLU A 380 -30.20 -25.47 18.01
C GLU A 380 -29.52 -26.47 17.09
N SER A 381 -30.20 -26.96 16.04
CA SER A 381 -29.57 -27.78 15.00
C SER A 381 -28.41 -27.08 14.31
N TYR A 382 -28.52 -25.77 14.04
CA TYR A 382 -27.42 -24.97 13.51
C TYR A 382 -26.24 -24.90 14.47
N LEU A 383 -26.47 -24.66 15.77
CA LEU A 383 -25.42 -24.61 16.79
C LEU A 383 -24.73 -25.97 16.96
N HIS A 384 -25.49 -27.07 16.94
CA HIS A 384 -24.94 -28.43 16.94
C HIS A 384 -24.06 -28.71 15.73
N ARG A 385 -24.49 -28.27 14.54
CA ARG A 385 -23.68 -28.42 13.31
C ARG A 385 -22.38 -27.62 13.39
N LEU A 386 -22.39 -26.42 13.98
CA LEU A 386 -21.16 -25.65 14.22
C LEU A 386 -20.25 -26.34 15.25
N ALA A 387 -20.81 -26.87 16.33
CA ALA A 387 -20.06 -27.63 17.33
C ALA A 387 -19.43 -28.90 16.72
N TYR A 388 -20.17 -29.59 15.85
CA TYR A 388 -19.64 -30.73 15.10
C TYR A 388 -18.50 -30.32 14.15
N GLN A 389 -18.61 -29.18 13.46
CA GLN A 389 -17.53 -28.67 12.62
C GLN A 389 -16.28 -28.30 13.43
N GLU A 390 -16.45 -27.75 14.62
CA GLU A 390 -15.36 -27.49 15.55
C GLU A 390 -14.69 -28.77 16.02
N ALA A 391 -15.47 -29.78 16.43
CA ALA A 391 -14.95 -31.08 16.86
C ALA A 391 -14.22 -31.87 15.75
N ASN A 392 -14.38 -31.46 14.48
CA ASN A 392 -13.71 -32.06 13.32
C ASN A 392 -12.67 -31.10 12.70
N ASP A 393 -12.16 -30.12 13.45
CA ASP A 393 -11.12 -29.17 13.04
C ASP A 393 -11.45 -28.33 11.78
N LYS A 394 -12.72 -28.25 11.40
CA LYS A 394 -13.18 -27.40 10.29
C LYS A 394 -13.37 -25.95 10.71
N LEU A 395 -13.56 -25.71 12.01
CA LEU A 395 -13.69 -24.40 12.62
C LEU A 395 -12.90 -24.37 13.92
N THR A 396 -12.23 -23.25 14.20
CA THR A 396 -11.66 -23.02 15.53
C THR A 396 -12.76 -22.56 16.50
N HIS A 397 -12.59 -22.81 17.80
CA HIS A 397 -13.49 -22.31 18.85
C HIS A 397 -13.75 -20.80 18.70
N LYS A 398 -12.68 -20.02 18.44
CA LYS A 398 -12.74 -18.58 18.19
C LYS A 398 -13.54 -18.21 16.94
N ALA A 399 -13.39 -18.98 15.87
CA ALA A 399 -14.18 -18.79 14.65
C ALA A 399 -15.66 -19.07 14.90
N ARG A 400 -16.00 -20.16 15.60
CA ARG A 400 -17.38 -20.49 16.00
C ARG A 400 -18.01 -19.36 16.81
N ALA A 401 -17.36 -18.92 17.88
CA ALA A 401 -17.85 -17.82 18.72
C ALA A 401 -18.08 -16.54 17.91
N ARG A 402 -17.16 -16.20 17.00
CA ARG A 402 -17.31 -15.05 16.10
C ARG A 402 -18.49 -15.22 15.13
N ILE A 403 -18.64 -16.37 14.49
CA ILE A 403 -19.73 -16.65 13.54
C ILE A 403 -21.09 -16.48 14.23
N VAL A 404 -21.28 -17.13 15.39
CA VAL A 404 -22.54 -17.06 16.15
C VAL A 404 -22.84 -15.62 16.55
N ARG A 405 -21.83 -14.89 17.05
CA ARG A 405 -21.99 -13.48 17.46
C ARG A 405 -22.38 -12.56 16.30
N GLN A 406 -21.80 -12.73 15.11
CA GLN A 406 -22.14 -11.89 13.96
C GLN A 406 -23.51 -12.24 13.40
N LEU A 407 -23.84 -13.53 13.27
CA LEU A 407 -25.15 -13.95 12.81
C LEU A 407 -26.26 -13.49 13.76
N LYS A 408 -26.04 -13.58 15.08
CA LYS A 408 -26.94 -13.01 16.09
C LYS A 408 -27.24 -11.53 15.84
N ARG A 409 -26.20 -10.72 15.63
CA ARG A 409 -26.34 -9.28 15.35
C ARG A 409 -27.10 -9.03 14.04
N MET A 410 -26.85 -9.84 13.02
CA MET A 410 -27.55 -9.74 11.74
C MET A 410 -29.03 -10.05 11.90
N LEU A 411 -29.40 -11.17 12.53
CA LEU A 411 -30.80 -11.56 12.72
C LEU A 411 -31.55 -10.54 13.59
N ALA A 412 -30.92 -10.03 14.65
CA ALA A 412 -31.48 -8.93 15.44
C ALA A 412 -31.68 -7.67 14.59
N ARG A 413 -30.74 -7.35 13.71
CA ARG A 413 -30.86 -6.20 12.80
C ARG A 413 -31.98 -6.39 11.79
N VAL A 414 -32.14 -7.58 11.21
CA VAL A 414 -33.25 -7.95 10.30
C VAL A 414 -34.61 -7.67 10.94
N ARG A 415 -34.79 -8.07 12.21
CA ARG A 415 -36.01 -7.74 12.97
C ARG A 415 -36.17 -6.23 13.19
N SER A 416 -35.10 -5.53 13.59
CA SER A 416 -35.14 -4.08 13.83
C SER A 416 -35.43 -3.25 12.58
N LEU A 417 -35.08 -3.76 11.39
CA LEU A 417 -35.40 -3.16 10.10
C LEU A 417 -36.87 -3.42 9.69
N GLY A 418 -37.62 -4.20 10.47
CA GLY A 418 -39.01 -4.54 10.18
C GLY A 418 -39.19 -5.59 9.10
N LEU A 419 -38.12 -6.30 8.71
CA LEU A 419 -38.16 -7.27 7.60
C LEU A 419 -39.00 -8.53 7.90
N THR A 420 -39.44 -8.70 9.16
CA THR A 420 -40.34 -9.79 9.58
C THR A 420 -41.82 -9.42 9.53
N ARG A 421 -42.15 -8.16 9.21
CA ARG A 421 -43.54 -7.68 9.08
C ARG A 421 -44.21 -8.27 7.82
N PRO A 422 -45.56 -8.33 7.76
CA PRO A 422 -46.27 -8.75 6.56
C PRO A 422 -45.83 -7.96 5.31
N GLY A 423 -45.66 -8.66 4.18
CA GLY A 423 -45.21 -8.09 2.91
C GLY A 423 -43.70 -7.81 2.80
N GLN A 424 -42.91 -8.17 3.80
CA GLN A 424 -41.45 -8.06 3.77
C GLN A 424 -40.77 -9.41 3.53
N ALA A 425 -39.45 -9.39 3.23
CA ALA A 425 -38.69 -10.57 2.83
C ALA A 425 -38.78 -11.74 3.82
N ALA A 426 -38.70 -11.48 5.13
CA ALA A 426 -38.74 -12.50 6.19
C ALA A 426 -40.10 -12.54 6.91
N ALA A 427 -41.19 -12.20 6.21
CA ALA A 427 -42.53 -12.14 6.79
C ALA A 427 -42.91 -13.44 7.50
N GLY A 428 -43.41 -13.30 8.73
CA GLY A 428 -43.88 -14.43 9.53
C GLY A 428 -42.79 -15.15 10.34
N LEU A 429 -41.53 -14.71 10.29
CA LEU A 429 -40.45 -15.32 11.07
C LEU A 429 -40.70 -15.21 12.59
N PRO A 430 -40.94 -16.35 13.30
CA PRO A 430 -41.30 -16.37 14.72
C PRO A 430 -40.22 -15.80 15.63
N ASP A 431 -40.59 -15.23 16.77
CA ASP A 431 -39.66 -14.55 17.69
C ASP A 431 -38.65 -15.48 18.38
N ASP A 432 -38.96 -16.77 18.47
CA ASP A 432 -38.08 -17.82 19.00
C ASP A 432 -37.00 -18.29 18.00
N PHE A 433 -37.10 -17.92 16.71
CA PHE A 433 -35.98 -18.02 15.77
C PHE A 433 -34.96 -16.90 16.02
N VAL A 434 -34.19 -17.06 17.10
CA VAL A 434 -33.20 -16.08 17.58
C VAL A 434 -31.98 -16.76 18.21
N LEU A 435 -30.81 -16.14 18.03
CA LEU A 435 -29.59 -16.48 18.76
C LEU A 435 -29.48 -15.66 20.04
N LEU A 436 -29.43 -16.33 21.19
CA LEU A 436 -29.33 -15.74 22.51
C LEU A 436 -27.88 -15.41 22.88
N THR A 437 -27.66 -14.74 24.02
CA THR A 437 -26.30 -14.48 24.52
C THR A 437 -25.64 -15.76 25.01
N SER A 438 -26.42 -16.65 25.64
CA SER A 438 -25.99 -17.97 26.08
C SER A 438 -25.58 -18.90 24.94
N ASP A 439 -26.07 -18.68 23.72
CA ASP A 439 -25.73 -19.49 22.55
C ASP A 439 -24.32 -19.21 22.01
N VAL A 440 -23.72 -18.08 22.39
CA VAL A 440 -22.36 -17.72 21.96
C VAL A 440 -21.38 -18.47 22.86
N PRO A 441 -20.54 -19.39 22.31
CA PRO A 441 -19.52 -20.06 23.10
C PRO A 441 -18.63 -19.06 23.85
N GLN A 442 -18.35 -19.34 25.11
CA GLN A 442 -17.43 -18.55 25.91
C GLN A 442 -16.04 -18.69 25.32
N GLU A 443 -15.48 -17.60 24.80
CA GLU A 443 -14.08 -17.62 24.37
C GLU A 443 -13.21 -17.93 25.60
N PRO A 444 -12.26 -18.89 25.51
CA PRO A 444 -11.28 -19.08 26.56
C PRO A 444 -10.61 -17.73 26.83
N GLU A 445 -10.26 -17.47 28.09
CA GLU A 445 -9.38 -16.34 28.41
C GLU A 445 -8.13 -16.50 27.54
N ASP A 446 -7.80 -15.47 26.74
CA ASP A 446 -6.59 -15.51 25.91
C ASP A 446 -5.40 -15.58 26.89
N ASP A 447 -4.86 -16.79 27.14
CA ASP A 447 -3.77 -17.03 28.08
C ASP A 447 -2.44 -16.38 27.69
N GLU A 448 -2.32 -15.79 26.50
CA GLU A 448 -1.05 -15.26 26.01
C GLU A 448 -1.14 -13.78 25.58
N PRO A 449 -0.87 -12.85 26.50
CA PRO A 449 0.03 -11.77 26.15
C PRO A 449 1.37 -12.41 25.78
N GLY A 450 1.73 -12.47 24.48
CA GLY A 450 2.96 -13.18 24.08
C GLY A 450 3.30 -13.17 22.59
N ARG A 451 2.68 -12.30 21.78
CA ARG A 451 3.06 -12.15 20.35
C ARG A 451 4.24 -11.19 20.15
N ASP A 452 4.82 -10.70 21.23
CA ASP A 452 6.08 -9.98 21.20
C ASP A 452 7.20 -10.91 20.73
N LEU A 453 8.12 -10.35 19.96
CA LEU A 453 9.30 -11.06 19.51
C LEU A 453 10.41 -10.86 20.55
N PRO A 454 11.13 -11.94 20.94
CA PRO A 454 12.25 -11.82 21.86
C PRO A 454 13.30 -10.83 21.35
N PRO A 455 14.02 -10.13 22.23
CA PRO A 455 14.94 -9.09 21.80
C PRO A 455 16.10 -9.59 20.92
N GLU A 456 16.57 -10.82 21.12
CA GLU A 456 17.57 -11.46 20.28
C GLU A 456 17.07 -11.75 18.85
N ILE A 457 15.78 -12.07 18.70
CA ILE A 457 15.15 -12.27 17.40
C ILE A 457 14.99 -10.92 16.70
N MET A 458 14.57 -9.91 17.45
CA MET A 458 14.47 -8.55 16.94
C MET A 458 15.81 -8.03 16.43
N ARG A 459 16.92 -8.27 17.15
CA ARG A 459 18.27 -7.88 16.74
C ARG A 459 18.67 -8.53 15.41
N GLN A 460 18.51 -9.85 15.30
CA GLN A 460 18.77 -10.58 14.04
C GLN A 460 17.92 -10.03 12.89
N LEU A 461 16.62 -9.81 13.10
CA LEU A 461 15.74 -9.22 12.08
C LEU A 461 16.26 -7.86 11.61
N CYS A 462 16.76 -7.04 12.53
CA CYS A 462 17.22 -5.71 12.21
C CYS A 462 18.59 -5.64 11.55
N GLU A 463 19.51 -6.54 11.88
CA GLU A 463 20.79 -6.77 11.18
C GLU A 463 20.55 -7.12 9.70
N HIS A 464 19.49 -7.87 9.40
CA HIS A 464 19.13 -8.27 8.03
C HIS A 464 18.24 -7.27 7.26
N LEU A 465 17.91 -6.09 7.82
CA LEU A 465 17.09 -5.09 7.12
C LEU A 465 17.72 -4.50 5.84
N PRO A 466 19.04 -4.28 5.74
CA PRO A 466 19.66 -3.82 4.49
C PRO A 466 19.43 -4.78 3.30
N GLN A 467 19.45 -6.09 3.55
CA GLN A 467 19.23 -7.14 2.55
C GLN A 467 17.79 -7.16 2.02
N PHE A 468 16.86 -6.48 2.70
CA PHE A 468 15.45 -6.44 2.31
C PHE A 468 15.29 -5.88 0.89
N GLU A 469 16.05 -4.85 0.51
CA GLU A 469 15.95 -4.21 -0.81
C GLU A 469 16.57 -5.04 -1.95
N GLU A 470 17.44 -6.00 -1.63
CA GLU A 470 18.13 -6.86 -2.60
C GLU A 470 17.22 -7.98 -3.13
N LEU A 471 16.14 -8.31 -2.40
CA LEU A 471 15.20 -9.34 -2.78
C LEU A 471 14.34 -8.93 -3.98
N ALA A 472 14.24 -9.83 -4.96
CA ALA A 472 13.36 -9.61 -6.09
C ALA A 472 11.91 -9.39 -5.61
N ARG A 473 11.27 -8.32 -6.11
CA ARG A 473 9.88 -7.91 -5.82
C ARG A 473 9.66 -7.14 -4.50
N THR A 474 10.71 -6.83 -3.74
CA THR A 474 10.64 -5.85 -2.65
C THR A 474 10.92 -4.43 -3.17
N SER A 475 10.87 -3.44 -2.28
CA SER A 475 11.26 -2.06 -2.58
C SER A 475 11.68 -1.32 -1.31
N ARG A 476 12.42 -0.21 -1.47
CA ARG A 476 12.82 0.67 -0.37
C ARG A 476 11.65 1.12 0.50
N GLU A 477 10.51 1.45 -0.11
CA GLU A 477 9.30 1.85 0.61
C GLU A 477 8.79 0.77 1.56
N VAL A 478 8.90 -0.51 1.18
CA VAL A 478 8.46 -1.63 2.04
C VAL A 478 9.42 -1.85 3.19
N ARG A 479 10.74 -1.74 2.95
CA ARG A 479 11.73 -1.78 4.04
C ARG A 479 11.47 -0.66 5.05
N VAL A 480 11.32 0.58 4.59
CA VAL A 480 11.03 1.73 5.46
C VAL A 480 9.72 1.52 6.22
N ALA A 481 8.68 0.94 5.60
CA ALA A 481 7.44 0.61 6.29
C ALA A 481 7.64 -0.38 7.45
N VAL A 482 8.45 -1.43 7.25
CA VAL A 482 8.79 -2.42 8.30
C VAL A 482 9.57 -1.73 9.43
N GLU A 483 10.54 -0.90 9.10
CA GLU A 483 11.32 -0.15 10.08
C GLU A 483 10.45 0.78 10.93
N LEU A 484 9.55 1.54 10.30
CA LEU A 484 8.59 2.37 11.02
C LEU A 484 7.66 1.51 11.89
N ALA A 485 7.29 0.30 11.48
CA ALA A 485 6.47 -0.59 12.29
C ALA A 485 7.18 -1.06 13.56
N ILE A 486 8.47 -1.36 13.44
CA ILE A 486 9.36 -1.73 14.56
C ILE A 486 9.51 -0.54 15.52
N ASP A 487 9.79 0.65 14.98
CA ASP A 487 10.12 1.82 15.79
C ASP A 487 8.90 2.41 16.51
N THR A 488 7.71 2.35 15.91
CA THR A 488 6.53 3.10 16.37
C THR A 488 5.38 2.22 16.88
N GLY A 489 5.42 0.91 16.60
CA GLY A 489 4.33 -0.02 16.88
C GLY A 489 3.00 0.35 16.18
N ARG A 490 3.01 1.25 15.18
CA ARG A 490 1.80 1.60 14.41
C ARG A 490 1.35 0.42 13.57
N ARG A 491 0.06 0.38 13.24
CA ARG A 491 -0.48 -0.70 12.41
C ARG A 491 0.06 -0.57 10.99
N PRO A 492 0.19 -1.69 10.24
CA PRO A 492 0.66 -1.64 8.86
C PRO A 492 -0.15 -0.68 7.99
N ASP A 493 -1.47 -0.62 8.19
CA ASP A 493 -2.37 0.26 7.46
C ASP A 493 -2.19 1.74 7.81
N ASP A 494 -1.90 2.06 9.08
CA ASP A 494 -1.57 3.43 9.54
C ASP A 494 -0.22 3.90 8.96
N ILE A 495 0.78 3.01 8.85
CA ILE A 495 2.13 3.32 8.33
C ILE A 495 2.13 3.50 6.82
N CYS A 496 1.49 2.58 6.09
CA CYS A 496 1.52 2.60 4.63
C CYS A 496 0.93 3.91 4.07
N GLU A 497 -0.02 4.52 4.78
CA GLU A 497 -0.74 5.73 4.34
C GLU A 497 -0.08 7.05 4.69
N LEU A 498 1.04 7.03 5.42
CA LEU A 498 1.67 8.25 5.91
C LEU A 498 1.82 9.27 4.78
N PRO A 499 1.30 10.50 4.95
CA PRO A 499 1.50 11.55 3.97
C PRO A 499 2.96 12.00 3.98
N TRP A 500 3.43 12.68 2.95
CA TRP A 500 4.83 13.13 2.89
C TRP A 500 5.20 14.09 4.03
N ASP A 501 4.25 14.89 4.50
CA ASP A 501 4.37 15.85 5.60
C ASP A 501 4.15 15.24 7.00
N CYS A 502 4.26 13.93 7.14
CA CYS A 502 4.03 13.21 8.41
C CYS A 502 5.07 13.47 9.53
N LEU A 503 6.05 14.34 9.33
CA LEU A 503 7.10 14.63 10.31
C LEU A 503 7.01 16.09 10.73
N ASP A 504 6.80 16.29 12.02
CA ASP A 504 6.69 17.59 12.67
C ASP A 504 7.71 17.68 13.83
N ARG A 505 7.87 18.88 14.40
CA ARG A 505 8.56 19.08 15.68
C ARG A 505 7.59 19.68 16.68
N ASP A 506 7.75 19.37 17.95
CA ASP A 506 6.93 19.96 19.00
C ASP A 506 7.51 21.28 19.52
N ASP A 507 6.91 21.83 20.58
CA ASP A 507 7.31 23.11 21.18
C ASP A 507 8.76 23.10 21.70
N ASN A 508 9.31 21.92 22.04
CA ASN A 508 10.69 21.75 22.48
C ASN A 508 11.66 21.47 21.32
N GLY A 509 11.15 21.39 20.08
CA GLY A 509 11.95 21.05 18.90
C GLY A 509 12.21 19.56 18.71
N ASP A 510 11.57 18.69 19.49
CA ASP A 510 11.73 17.24 19.39
C ASP A 510 10.84 16.65 18.28
N PRO A 511 11.29 15.59 17.59
CA PRO A 511 10.56 15.05 16.44
C PRO A 511 9.28 14.30 16.83
N VAL A 512 8.24 14.52 16.04
CA VAL A 512 6.91 13.93 16.20
C VAL A 512 6.42 13.36 14.88
N LEU A 513 5.98 12.10 14.91
CA LEU A 513 5.26 11.48 13.80
C LEU A 513 3.78 11.88 13.85
N ILE A 514 3.29 12.44 12.74
CA ILE A 514 1.88 12.73 12.50
C ILE A 514 1.29 11.59 11.67
N TYR A 515 0.24 10.93 12.20
CA TYR A 515 -0.40 9.81 11.53
C TYR A 515 -1.90 9.76 11.81
N ASP A 516 -2.63 9.06 10.95
CA ASP A 516 -4.05 8.82 11.14
C ASP A 516 -4.27 7.39 11.67
N ASN A 517 -4.95 7.25 12.81
CA ASN A 517 -5.46 5.96 13.24
C ASN A 517 -6.70 5.62 12.42
N ARG A 518 -6.51 4.87 11.34
CA ARG A 518 -7.58 4.57 10.38
C ARG A 518 -8.61 3.62 10.97
N LYS A 519 -8.17 2.63 11.75
CA LYS A 519 -9.05 1.65 12.42
C LYS A 519 -10.09 2.32 13.32
N ARG A 520 -9.75 3.44 13.97
CA ARG A 520 -10.65 4.18 14.87
C ARG A 520 -11.10 5.53 14.31
N ASN A 521 -10.73 5.86 13.08
CA ASN A 521 -11.02 7.14 12.43
C ASN A 521 -10.62 8.34 13.31
N ARG A 522 -9.37 8.35 13.79
CA ARG A 522 -8.80 9.47 14.55
C ARG A 522 -7.64 10.04 13.76
N LEU A 523 -7.83 11.23 13.20
CA LEU A 523 -6.88 11.86 12.30
C LEU A 523 -5.87 12.73 13.07
N GLY A 524 -4.71 12.98 12.48
CA GLY A 524 -3.69 13.92 12.99
C GLY A 524 -3.15 13.55 14.37
N ARG A 525 -3.01 12.25 14.66
CA ARG A 525 -2.42 11.77 15.92
C ARG A 525 -0.94 12.10 15.93
N ARG A 526 -0.47 12.62 17.05
CA ARG A 526 0.93 12.96 17.31
C ARG A 526 1.57 11.84 18.12
N LEU A 527 2.69 11.31 17.67
CA LEU A 527 3.48 10.31 18.38
C LEU A 527 4.92 10.81 18.48
N PRO A 528 5.45 11.05 19.70
CA PRO A 528 6.87 11.31 19.87
C PRO A 528 7.71 10.16 19.32
N ILE A 529 8.75 10.48 18.55
CA ILE A 529 9.68 9.49 17.97
C ILE A 529 11.12 9.86 18.30
N PRO A 530 12.07 8.92 18.26
CA PRO A 530 13.49 9.25 18.38
C PRO A 530 14.02 9.95 17.11
N GLU A 531 15.09 10.74 17.24
CA GLU A 531 15.72 11.45 16.11
C GLU A 531 16.17 10.50 14.99
N VAL A 532 16.65 9.29 15.32
CA VAL A 532 17.03 8.28 14.32
C VAL A 532 15.86 7.83 13.42
N THR A 533 14.64 7.78 13.95
CA THR A 533 13.43 7.47 13.17
C THR A 533 13.03 8.69 12.34
N ALA A 534 13.23 9.91 12.85
CA ALA A 534 13.01 11.15 12.10
C ALA A 534 13.98 11.29 10.91
N GLU A 535 15.24 10.90 11.08
CA GLU A 535 16.25 10.84 10.00
C GLU A 535 15.85 9.84 8.91
N LEU A 536 15.38 8.64 9.29
CA LEU A 536 14.85 7.66 8.35
C LEU A 536 13.71 8.24 7.49
N ILE A 537 12.76 8.93 8.13
CA ILE A 537 11.65 9.61 7.44
C ILE A 537 12.19 10.71 6.52
N THR A 538 13.14 11.50 6.99
CA THR A 538 13.76 12.59 6.21
C THR A 538 14.46 12.07 4.95
N GLN A 539 15.24 10.99 5.07
CA GLN A 539 15.87 10.33 3.93
C GLN A 539 14.84 9.76 2.95
N GLN A 540 13.75 9.18 3.46
CA GLN A 540 12.64 8.72 2.62
C GLN A 540 11.96 9.89 1.89
N LYS A 541 11.68 11.00 2.57
CA LYS A 541 11.10 12.21 1.97
C LYS A 541 11.95 12.74 0.81
N LYS A 542 13.28 12.78 0.99
CA LYS A 542 14.24 13.17 -0.05
C LYS A 542 14.16 12.26 -1.27
N HIS A 543 14.22 10.94 -1.06
CA HIS A 543 14.11 9.96 -2.14
C HIS A 543 12.80 10.09 -2.95
N VAL A 544 11.67 10.27 -2.27
CA VAL A 544 10.37 10.46 -2.93
C VAL A 544 10.36 11.76 -3.73
N ARG A 545 10.92 12.85 -3.19
CA ARG A 545 11.01 14.15 -3.89
C ARG A 545 11.88 14.08 -5.15
N GLU A 546 13.01 13.37 -5.08
CA GLU A 546 13.89 13.15 -6.23
C GLU A 546 13.19 12.33 -7.33
N ARG A 547 12.36 11.37 -6.93
CA ARG A 547 11.63 10.50 -7.86
C ARG A 547 10.43 11.19 -8.52
N TYR A 548 9.76 12.09 -7.82
CA TYR A 548 8.58 12.80 -8.29
C TYR A 548 8.79 14.32 -8.14
N PRO A 549 9.68 14.94 -8.94
CA PRO A 549 10.11 16.34 -8.75
C PRO A 549 9.06 17.39 -9.12
N ASP A 550 8.01 17.03 -9.87
CA ASP A 550 6.99 17.98 -10.34
C ASP A 550 5.65 17.90 -9.58
N ILE A 551 5.51 16.95 -8.66
CA ILE A 551 4.24 16.70 -7.96
C ILE A 551 4.14 17.56 -6.69
N PRO A 552 3.01 18.24 -6.41
CA PRO A 552 2.82 18.99 -5.18
C PRO A 552 3.08 18.14 -3.93
N ILE A 553 3.81 18.70 -2.96
CA ILE A 553 4.21 17.96 -1.74
C ILE A 553 3.01 17.43 -0.96
N ALA A 554 1.92 18.21 -0.89
CA ALA A 554 0.70 17.85 -0.16
C ALA A 554 0.00 16.60 -0.73
N GLU A 555 0.27 16.24 -1.99
CA GLU A 555 -0.34 15.08 -2.64
C GLU A 555 0.54 13.83 -2.54
N LEU A 556 1.82 13.98 -2.19
CA LEU A 556 2.76 12.88 -2.11
C LEU A 556 2.54 12.04 -0.86
N LYS A 557 2.73 10.73 -1.04
CA LYS A 557 2.81 9.77 0.08
C LYS A 557 4.26 9.59 0.50
N LEU A 558 4.49 9.32 1.78
CA LEU A 558 5.82 8.96 2.28
C LEU A 558 6.32 7.66 1.63
N LEU A 559 5.40 6.70 1.43
CA LEU A 559 5.68 5.34 0.94
C LEU A 559 4.92 5.06 -0.36
N PRO A 560 5.28 5.70 -1.49
CA PRO A 560 4.56 5.56 -2.74
C PRO A 560 4.64 4.13 -3.31
N SER A 561 3.52 3.61 -3.81
CA SER A 561 3.50 2.32 -4.50
C SER A 561 4.39 2.36 -5.74
N PRO A 562 5.23 1.33 -6.00
CA PRO A 562 5.97 1.24 -7.25
C PRO A 562 5.09 0.82 -8.44
N ARG A 563 3.82 0.46 -8.19
CA ARG A 563 2.87 0.01 -9.21
C ARG A 563 1.70 0.97 -9.32
N LYS A 564 1.27 1.22 -10.55
CA LYS A 564 0.11 2.05 -10.89
C LYS A 564 0.11 3.43 -10.24
N ASN A 565 1.28 4.05 -10.16
CA ASN A 565 1.47 5.28 -9.41
C ASN A 565 2.53 6.14 -10.11
N PRO A 566 2.21 6.70 -11.28
CA PRO A 566 3.16 7.54 -12.01
C PRO A 566 3.55 8.80 -11.23
N ASP A 567 2.67 9.27 -10.33
CA ASP A 567 2.79 10.57 -9.66
C ASP A 567 3.17 10.47 -8.17
N GLY A 568 3.42 9.26 -7.65
CA GLY A 568 3.79 9.11 -6.24
C GLY A 568 2.66 9.37 -5.22
N THR A 569 1.43 9.62 -5.66
CA THR A 569 0.28 9.97 -4.81
C THR A 569 -0.42 8.78 -4.17
N ARG A 570 -0.16 7.56 -4.65
CA ARG A 570 -0.74 6.33 -4.10
C ARG A 570 0.24 5.62 -3.18
N PRO A 571 -0.16 5.23 -1.96
CA PRO A 571 0.71 4.51 -1.04
C PRO A 571 0.87 3.04 -1.46
N ILE A 572 1.88 2.37 -0.91
CA ILE A 572 1.92 0.91 -0.86
C ILE A 572 0.70 0.38 -0.08
N GLY A 573 0.20 -0.81 -0.43
CA GLY A 573 -0.90 -1.44 0.31
C GLY A 573 -0.40 -2.31 1.46
N ASP A 574 -1.14 -2.38 2.56
CA ASP A 574 -0.83 -3.17 3.77
C ASP A 574 -0.64 -4.67 3.49
N SER A 575 -1.47 -5.24 2.63
CA SER A 575 -1.41 -6.63 2.19
C SER A 575 -0.15 -6.87 1.38
N SER A 576 0.21 -5.90 0.53
CA SER A 576 1.40 -5.97 -0.31
C SER A 576 2.68 -5.77 0.49
N MET A 577 2.62 -5.00 1.59
CA MET A 577 3.69 -4.87 2.57
C MET A 577 3.84 -6.19 3.35
N SER A 578 2.74 -6.78 3.81
CA SER A 578 2.74 -8.05 4.56
C SER A 578 3.26 -9.23 3.74
N GLU A 579 2.84 -9.36 2.47
CA GLU A 579 3.33 -10.39 1.55
C GLU A 579 4.85 -10.31 1.32
N ARG A 580 5.38 -9.10 1.14
CA ARG A 580 6.81 -8.88 0.91
C ARG A 580 7.63 -9.03 2.19
N HIS A 581 7.07 -8.62 3.33
CA HIS A 581 7.66 -8.88 4.64
C HIS A 581 7.78 -10.39 4.89
N ARG A 582 6.72 -11.16 4.62
CA ARG A 582 6.76 -12.63 4.71
C ARG A 582 7.84 -13.23 3.81
N LEU A 583 7.90 -12.79 2.55
CA LEU A 583 8.94 -13.20 1.61
C LEU A 583 10.35 -12.93 2.16
N TRP A 584 10.59 -11.75 2.76
CA TRP A 584 11.86 -11.43 3.37
C TRP A 584 12.19 -12.36 4.54
N VAL A 585 11.29 -12.51 5.51
CA VAL A 585 11.50 -13.38 6.68
C VAL A 585 11.77 -14.83 6.26
N ASP A 586 11.04 -15.35 5.26
CA ASP A 586 11.23 -16.71 4.74
C ASP A 586 12.63 -16.92 4.14
N ASN A 587 13.23 -15.87 3.58
CA ASN A 587 14.56 -15.93 2.96
C ASN A 587 15.71 -15.65 3.95
N LEU A 588 15.42 -15.33 5.21
CA LEU A 588 16.47 -15.15 6.23
C LEU A 588 17.14 -16.48 6.58
N PRO A 589 18.33 -16.48 7.19
CA PRO A 589 18.87 -17.65 7.89
C PRO A 589 17.93 -18.11 9.02
N PRO A 590 18.11 -19.33 9.59
CA PRO A 590 17.44 -19.72 10.82
C PRO A 590 17.60 -18.64 11.90
N LEU A 591 16.50 -18.26 12.55
CA LEU A 591 16.52 -17.28 13.64
C LEU A 591 16.74 -18.03 14.94
N LEU A 592 17.75 -17.67 15.72
CA LEU A 592 18.16 -18.43 16.90
C LEU A 592 17.85 -17.68 18.19
N LEU A 593 17.32 -18.40 19.18
CA LEU A 593 17.22 -17.93 20.56
C LEU A 593 18.58 -17.99 21.26
N THR A 594 18.67 -17.35 22.42
CA THR A 594 19.92 -17.29 23.21
C THR A 594 20.44 -18.69 23.62
N ASP A 595 19.56 -19.69 23.72
CA ASP A 595 19.89 -21.08 24.02
C ASP A 595 20.26 -21.92 22.77
N GLY A 596 20.28 -21.30 21.59
CA GLY A 596 20.57 -21.96 20.31
C GLY A 596 19.36 -22.63 19.66
N THR A 597 18.18 -22.59 20.28
CA THR A 597 16.94 -23.15 19.71
C THR A 597 16.48 -22.30 18.52
N GLU A 598 16.05 -22.95 17.44
CA GLU A 598 15.48 -22.24 16.28
C GLU A 598 14.09 -21.68 16.61
N PHE A 599 13.91 -20.39 16.34
CA PHE A 599 12.66 -19.67 16.51
C PHE A 599 11.77 -19.85 15.29
N ASP A 600 10.48 -20.15 15.53
CA ASP A 600 9.50 -20.30 14.47
C ASP A 600 9.24 -18.97 13.75
N LYS A 601 9.76 -18.86 12.52
CA LYS A 601 9.57 -17.71 11.65
C LYS A 601 8.11 -17.42 11.32
N ALA A 602 7.18 -18.37 11.45
CA ALA A 602 5.76 -18.11 11.23
C ALA A 602 5.17 -17.11 12.25
N GLN A 603 5.81 -16.97 13.42
CA GLN A 603 5.43 -16.00 14.44
C GLN A 603 5.86 -14.56 14.10
N VAL A 604 6.86 -14.40 13.22
CA VAL A 604 7.31 -13.08 12.74
C VAL A 604 6.33 -12.55 11.69
N VAL A 605 5.30 -11.85 12.15
CA VAL A 605 4.31 -11.16 11.31
C VAL A 605 4.36 -9.65 11.57
N PRO A 606 3.93 -8.78 10.64
CA PRO A 606 3.98 -7.33 10.84
C PRO A 606 3.29 -6.85 12.12
N TYR A 607 2.23 -7.54 12.56
CA TYR A 607 1.52 -7.21 13.79
C TYR A 607 2.31 -7.55 15.06
N ALA A 608 3.28 -8.47 15.00
CA ALA A 608 4.13 -8.83 16.13
C ALA A 608 4.95 -7.62 16.60
N TYR A 609 5.41 -6.76 15.69
CA TYR A 609 6.15 -5.53 16.03
C TYR A 609 5.36 -4.59 16.95
N ARG A 610 4.03 -4.56 16.80
CA ARG A 610 3.16 -3.78 17.70
C ARG A 610 3.11 -4.37 19.11
N HIS A 611 3.16 -5.69 19.24
CA HIS A 611 3.27 -6.36 20.55
C HIS A 611 4.67 -6.15 21.14
N THR A 612 5.73 -6.36 20.36
CA THR A 612 7.11 -6.07 20.78
C THR A 612 7.26 -4.62 21.24
N TYR A 613 6.69 -3.66 20.52
CA TYR A 613 6.69 -2.24 20.91
C TYR A 613 6.00 -2.04 22.26
N ALA A 614 4.86 -2.68 22.52
CA ALA A 614 4.18 -2.54 23.79
C ALA A 614 4.96 -3.19 24.94
N GLN A 615 5.46 -4.41 24.72
CA GLN A 615 6.22 -5.18 25.70
C GLN A 615 7.50 -4.43 26.10
N ARG A 616 8.30 -3.93 25.14
CA ARG A 616 9.54 -3.20 25.47
C ARG A 616 9.30 -1.94 26.30
N HIS A 617 8.18 -1.24 26.11
CA HIS A 617 7.83 -0.07 26.92
C HIS A 617 7.32 -0.49 28.31
N ALA A 618 6.54 -1.57 28.40
CA ALA A 618 6.15 -2.13 29.69
C ALA A 618 7.37 -2.57 30.50
N ASP A 619 8.31 -3.28 29.87
CA ASP A 619 9.56 -3.74 30.49
C ASP A 619 10.44 -2.57 30.99
N ALA A 620 10.41 -1.45 30.26
CA ALA A 620 11.06 -0.19 30.63
C ALA A 620 10.35 0.58 31.76
N GLY A 621 9.23 0.06 32.28
CA GLY A 621 8.48 0.66 33.39
C GLY A 621 7.50 1.77 32.98
N VAL A 622 7.13 1.87 31.70
CA VAL A 622 6.18 2.87 31.23
C VAL A 622 4.78 2.61 31.80
N HIS A 623 4.20 3.62 32.45
CA HIS A 623 2.88 3.51 33.06
C HIS A 623 1.80 3.16 32.02
N VAL A 624 0.81 2.32 32.38
CA VAL A 624 -0.15 1.80 31.40
C VAL A 624 -1.00 2.89 30.74
N ASP A 625 -1.24 4.01 31.43
CA ASP A 625 -2.03 5.12 30.89
C ASP A 625 -1.26 5.83 29.77
N VAL A 626 0.05 5.99 29.96
CA VAL A 626 1.00 6.49 28.96
C VAL A 626 1.16 5.46 27.84
N LEU A 627 1.28 4.17 28.16
CA LEU A 627 1.35 3.11 27.16
C LEU A 627 0.06 3.02 26.33
N ARG A 628 -1.12 3.24 26.94
CA ARG A 628 -2.40 3.36 26.23
C ARG A 628 -2.36 4.49 25.23
N GLU A 629 -1.78 5.62 25.58
CA GLU A 629 -1.65 6.78 24.68
C GLU A 629 -0.64 6.55 23.57
N LEU A 630 0.55 6.02 23.89
CA LEU A 630 1.54 5.58 22.91
C LEU A 630 0.90 4.59 21.93
N MET A 631 0.14 3.61 22.40
CA MET A 631 -0.57 2.63 21.58
C MET A 631 -1.83 3.19 20.91
N ASP A 632 -2.24 4.42 21.20
CA ASP A 632 -3.46 5.07 20.72
C ASP A 632 -4.72 4.21 20.95
N HIS A 633 -4.81 3.61 22.14
CA HIS A 633 -5.95 2.85 22.63
C HIS A 633 -6.96 3.74 23.37
N ARG A 634 -8.25 3.41 23.28
CA ARG A 634 -9.31 4.09 24.07
C ARG A 634 -9.49 3.50 25.46
N LEU A 635 -9.42 2.17 25.56
CA LEU A 635 -9.68 1.43 26.79
C LEU A 635 -8.38 0.83 27.29
N LEU A 636 -8.14 0.94 28.61
CA LEU A 636 -6.93 0.41 29.25
C LEU A 636 -6.81 -1.10 29.10
N ASP A 637 -7.93 -1.83 29.19
CA ASP A 637 -7.94 -3.28 28.99
C ASP A 637 -7.51 -3.71 27.58
N THR A 638 -7.62 -2.81 26.58
CA THR A 638 -7.05 -3.10 25.27
C THR A 638 -5.53 -3.12 25.32
N SER A 639 -4.89 -2.23 26.09
CA SER A 639 -3.43 -2.18 26.23
C SER A 639 -2.88 -3.38 27.00
N LYS A 640 -3.57 -3.82 28.05
CA LYS A 640 -3.18 -4.99 28.86
C LYS A 640 -3.01 -6.28 28.05
N ARG A 641 -3.65 -6.40 26.89
CA ARG A 641 -3.53 -7.57 25.99
C ARG A 641 -2.25 -7.59 25.15
N TYR A 642 -1.46 -6.52 25.17
CA TYR A 642 -0.27 -6.40 24.32
C TYR A 642 1.03 -6.74 25.04
N TYR A 643 1.01 -6.94 26.36
CA TYR A 643 2.19 -7.23 27.17
C TYR A 643 1.83 -8.12 28.36
N ARG A 644 2.80 -8.86 28.91
CA ARG A 644 2.59 -9.84 29.98
C ARG A 644 2.31 -9.21 31.35
N VAL A 645 1.24 -9.67 32.02
CA VAL A 645 0.64 -9.06 33.23
C VAL A 645 1.16 -9.62 34.56
N GLY A 646 2.27 -10.38 34.56
CA GLY A 646 2.99 -10.74 35.80
C GLY A 646 3.44 -9.54 36.64
N GLU A 647 3.26 -8.33 36.11
CA GLU A 647 3.71 -7.06 36.65
C GLU A 647 2.68 -6.24 37.42
N THR A 648 1.41 -6.63 37.63
CA THR A 648 0.47 -5.72 38.34
C THR A 648 0.97 -5.33 39.74
N ARG A 649 1.53 -6.29 40.48
CA ARG A 649 2.19 -6.07 41.79
C ARG A 649 3.53 -5.35 41.66
N ARG A 650 4.28 -5.62 40.58
CA ARG A 650 5.53 -4.92 40.23
C ARG A 650 5.27 -3.45 39.90
N ARG A 651 4.16 -3.18 39.22
CA ARG A 651 3.75 -1.87 38.71
C ARG A 651 3.26 -0.99 39.84
N GLU A 652 2.41 -1.50 40.73
CA GLU A 652 2.05 -0.77 41.96
C GLU A 652 3.28 -0.48 42.83
N ALA A 653 4.28 -1.38 42.83
CA ALA A 653 5.54 -1.16 43.52
C ALA A 653 6.42 -0.11 42.82
N VAL A 654 6.52 -0.14 41.50
CA VAL A 654 7.25 0.85 40.70
C VAL A 654 6.58 2.22 40.81
N ASP A 655 5.25 2.31 40.75
CA ASP A 655 4.50 3.56 40.88
C ASP A 655 4.73 4.21 42.26
N ARG A 656 4.67 3.41 43.34
CA ARG A 656 4.98 3.88 44.70
C ARG A 656 6.42 4.39 44.83
N VAL A 657 7.40 3.68 44.25
CA VAL A 657 8.82 4.09 44.29
C VAL A 657 9.06 5.33 43.42
N ALA A 658 8.43 5.41 42.24
CA ALA A 658 8.57 6.52 41.30
C ALA A 658 8.13 7.85 41.94
N THR A 659 7.10 7.86 42.80
CA THR A 659 6.66 9.06 43.56
C THR A 659 7.75 9.69 44.43
N LEU A 660 8.80 8.94 44.75
CA LEU A 660 9.94 9.35 45.57
C LEU A 660 11.23 9.37 44.74
N GLN A 661 11.20 10.06 43.60
CA GLN A 661 12.36 10.36 42.77
C GLN A 661 13.05 11.68 43.16
N PHE A 662 14.39 11.65 43.11
CA PHE A 662 15.29 12.72 43.52
C PHE A 662 16.29 13.06 42.41
N ASP A 663 16.64 14.35 42.29
CA ASP A 663 17.78 14.78 41.48
C ASP A 663 19.12 14.50 42.19
N ARG A 664 20.24 14.83 41.54
CA ARG A 664 21.58 14.67 42.12
C ARG A 664 21.79 15.45 43.44
N HIS A 665 20.97 16.46 43.72
CA HIS A 665 21.06 17.32 44.91
C HIS A 665 20.15 16.83 46.04
N GLY A 666 19.26 15.87 45.78
CA GLY A 666 18.27 15.39 46.73
C GLY A 666 16.99 16.22 46.75
N ASN A 667 16.67 16.93 45.66
CA ASN A 667 15.38 17.61 45.49
C ASN A 667 14.36 16.66 44.87
N ARG A 668 13.10 16.69 45.35
CA ARG A 668 12.02 15.92 44.73
C ARG A 668 11.68 16.47 43.36
N ILE A 669 11.57 15.57 42.39
CA ILE A 669 11.27 15.94 41.00
C ILE A 669 9.77 15.82 40.71
N TRP A 670 9.07 14.93 41.42
CA TRP A 670 7.67 14.63 41.13
C TRP A 670 6.71 15.75 41.57
N GLN A 671 6.99 16.62 42.53
CA GLN A 671 6.03 17.70 42.83
C GLN A 671 5.83 18.69 41.66
N GLN A 672 6.75 18.74 40.68
CA GLN A 672 6.63 19.58 39.48
C GLN A 672 6.08 18.84 38.24
N ALA A 673 6.09 17.50 38.20
CA ALA A 673 5.73 16.74 37.00
C ALA A 673 4.21 16.46 36.84
N LYS A 674 3.39 16.70 37.88
CA LYS A 674 1.91 16.59 37.78
C LYS A 674 1.29 17.73 36.96
N ALA A 675 2.08 18.78 36.71
CA ALA A 675 1.70 19.95 35.92
C ALA A 675 2.15 19.86 34.44
N LEU A 676 2.89 18.82 34.05
CA LEU A 676 3.31 18.64 32.65
C LEU A 676 2.22 17.92 31.84
N LEU A 677 2.05 18.33 30.59
CA LEU A 677 1.12 17.75 29.61
C LEU A 677 1.42 16.25 29.42
N ASP A 678 0.39 15.45 29.13
CA ASP A 678 0.49 14.00 28.86
C ASP A 678 1.60 13.63 27.83
N SER A 679 1.93 14.56 26.92
CA SER A 679 3.02 14.43 25.92
C SER A 679 4.42 14.39 26.51
N GLU A 680 4.67 15.11 27.61
CA GLU A 680 5.98 15.13 28.30
C GLU A 680 6.23 13.82 29.05
N HIS A 681 5.17 13.21 29.60
CA HIS A 681 5.26 11.90 30.26
C HIS A 681 5.61 10.80 29.26
N ALA A 682 4.98 10.81 28.09
CA ALA A 682 5.29 9.89 26.99
C ALA A 682 6.73 10.07 26.47
N ARG A 683 7.27 11.28 26.50
CA ARG A 683 8.65 11.56 26.06
C ARG A 683 9.70 11.05 27.04
N ARG A 684 9.55 11.32 28.34
CA ARG A 684 10.51 10.83 29.36
C ARG A 684 10.64 9.31 29.36
N ALA A 685 9.51 8.61 29.19
CA ALA A 685 9.46 7.16 29.00
C ALA A 685 10.32 6.63 27.84
N VAL A 686 10.56 7.44 26.80
CA VAL A 686 11.36 7.07 25.62
C VAL A 686 12.83 7.54 25.75
N GLY A 687 13.15 8.43 26.69
CA GLY A 687 14.41 9.18 26.77
C GLY A 687 15.30 8.95 28.01
N GLU A 688 15.08 7.90 28.80
CA GLU A 688 15.86 7.60 30.01
C GLU A 688 16.45 6.17 29.99
N VAL A 689 17.58 5.94 30.68
CA VAL A 689 18.24 4.62 30.83
C VAL A 689 18.70 4.35 32.25
N VAL A 690 18.67 3.09 32.70
CA VAL A 690 19.17 2.69 34.03
C VAL A 690 20.70 2.79 34.11
N VAL A 691 21.23 3.36 35.19
CA VAL A 691 22.67 3.51 35.48
C VAL A 691 22.98 3.12 36.93
N PRO A 692 24.25 2.98 37.34
CA PRO A 692 24.58 2.70 38.73
C PRO A 692 23.89 3.69 39.67
N PHE A 693 23.13 3.15 40.63
CA PHE A 693 22.41 3.86 41.68
C PHE A 693 21.24 4.77 41.21
N GLY A 694 20.77 4.64 39.97
CA GLY A 694 19.65 5.45 39.47
C GLY A 694 19.35 5.32 37.98
N VAL A 695 18.87 6.41 37.37
CA VAL A 695 18.61 6.54 35.91
C VAL A 695 19.29 7.79 35.34
N CYS A 696 19.55 7.77 34.04
CA CYS A 696 20.25 8.82 33.29
C CYS A 696 19.42 9.25 32.08
N GLY A 697 19.22 10.55 31.92
CA GLY A 697 18.55 11.15 30.76
C GLY A 697 19.51 11.84 29.77
N GLU A 698 20.80 11.50 29.77
CA GLU A 698 21.78 12.06 28.82
C GLU A 698 21.63 11.36 27.46
N PRO A 699 21.26 12.06 26.37
CA PRO A 699 20.94 11.44 25.08
C PRO A 699 22.01 10.47 24.56
N SER A 700 23.30 10.83 24.69
CA SER A 700 24.40 9.98 24.23
C SER A 700 24.55 8.70 25.04
N ASN A 701 24.34 8.80 26.36
CA ASN A 701 24.42 7.65 27.27
C ASN A 701 23.15 6.79 27.22
N VAL A 702 21.99 7.39 26.98
CA VAL A 702 20.71 6.70 26.72
C VAL A 702 20.81 5.88 25.43
N LYS A 703 21.36 6.47 24.36
CA LYS A 703 21.65 5.76 23.10
C LYS A 703 22.58 4.57 23.30
N ALA A 704 23.59 4.70 24.17
CA ALA A 704 24.53 3.64 24.47
C ALA A 704 24.03 2.62 25.51
N GLY A 705 22.75 2.66 25.89
CA GLY A 705 22.19 1.72 26.87
C GLY A 705 22.82 1.84 28.27
N GLY A 706 23.33 3.02 28.62
CA GLY A 706 23.99 3.32 29.89
C GLY A 706 25.49 3.01 29.92
N HIS A 707 26.11 2.58 28.82
CA HIS A 707 27.50 2.11 28.80
C HIS A 707 28.54 3.12 28.28
N SER A 708 28.12 4.30 27.82
CA SER A 708 29.01 5.30 27.21
C SER A 708 28.90 6.65 27.93
N CYS A 709 28.97 6.62 29.26
CA CYS A 709 28.93 7.84 30.05
C CYS A 709 30.24 8.64 29.83
N PRO A 710 30.19 9.87 29.27
CA PRO A 710 31.39 10.68 29.02
C PRO A 710 32.08 11.12 30.32
N PHE A 711 31.37 11.03 31.45
CA PHE A 711 31.82 11.45 32.77
C PHE A 711 32.30 10.28 33.65
N ARG A 712 32.70 9.14 33.04
CA ARG A 712 33.24 7.95 33.75
C ARG A 712 32.37 7.52 34.94
N PHE A 713 31.05 7.52 34.76
CA PHE A 713 30.07 7.08 35.76
C PHE A 713 30.06 7.87 37.09
N ARG A 714 30.51 9.13 37.07
CA ARG A 714 30.39 10.08 38.21
C ARG A 714 28.95 10.63 38.32
N CYS A 715 27.98 9.73 38.50
CA CYS A 715 26.53 9.98 38.41
C CYS A 715 26.07 11.13 39.32
N VAL A 716 26.48 11.15 40.59
CA VAL A 716 26.11 12.20 41.57
C VAL A 716 26.65 13.60 41.23
N GLY A 717 27.53 13.72 40.23
CA GLY A 717 27.98 14.99 39.67
C GLY A 717 27.17 15.48 38.46
N CYS A 718 26.38 14.60 37.82
CA CYS A 718 25.77 14.85 36.51
C CYS A 718 24.32 15.37 36.62
N ASP A 719 23.98 16.42 35.86
CA ASP A 719 22.61 16.98 35.82
C ASP A 719 21.58 16.04 35.21
N HIS A 720 22.01 15.03 34.46
CA HIS A 720 21.13 14.01 33.86
C HIS A 720 20.84 12.85 34.80
N PHE A 721 21.49 12.78 35.97
CA PHE A 721 21.31 11.69 36.93
C PHE A 721 20.11 11.91 37.85
N ARG A 722 19.37 10.83 38.07
CA ARG A 722 18.16 10.76 38.89
C ARG A 722 18.20 9.49 39.71
N THR A 723 17.70 9.51 40.94
CA THR A 723 17.63 8.31 41.79
C THR A 723 16.25 8.21 42.46
N ASP A 724 15.94 7.07 43.05
CA ASP A 724 14.71 6.85 43.80
C ASP A 724 15.01 6.03 45.07
N VAL A 725 14.01 5.91 45.95
CA VAL A 725 14.14 5.21 47.24
C VAL A 725 14.56 3.74 47.13
N SER A 726 14.34 3.09 45.99
CA SER A 726 14.78 1.71 45.79
C SER A 726 16.29 1.55 45.61
N TYR A 727 17.01 2.63 45.24
CA TYR A 727 18.47 2.65 45.14
C TYR A 727 19.16 3.07 46.44
N LEU A 728 18.41 3.42 47.49
CA LEU A 728 18.98 3.86 48.77
C LEU A 728 20.02 2.87 49.34
N PRO A 729 19.78 1.55 49.36
CA PRO A 729 20.78 0.64 49.92
C PRO A 729 22.00 0.46 49.01
N ASP A 730 21.85 0.66 47.70
CA ASP A 730 22.96 0.64 46.75
C ASP A 730 23.82 1.90 46.91
N LEU A 731 23.20 3.07 47.15
CA LEU A 731 23.90 4.31 47.53
C LEU A 731 24.64 4.18 48.86
N GLN A 732 24.05 3.50 49.85
CA GLN A 732 24.71 3.22 51.14
C GLN A 732 25.91 2.30 50.98
N ALA A 733 25.77 1.21 50.21
CA ALA A 733 26.89 0.31 49.91
C ALA A 733 28.01 1.05 49.17
N TYR A 734 27.66 1.91 48.21
CA TYR A 734 28.63 2.74 47.50
C TYR A 734 29.38 3.70 48.44
N LEU A 735 28.67 4.34 49.38
CA LEU A 735 29.30 5.18 50.40
C LEU A 735 30.26 4.38 51.28
N ASP A 736 29.86 3.20 51.74
CA ASP A 736 30.69 2.33 52.57
C ASP A 736 31.95 1.89 51.82
N ASP A 737 31.84 1.58 50.53
CA ASP A 737 32.98 1.25 49.68
C ASP A 737 33.93 2.44 49.48
N LEU A 738 33.40 3.66 49.27
CA LEU A 738 34.23 4.87 49.20
C LEU A 738 35.00 5.12 50.50
N LEU A 739 34.37 4.90 51.66
CA LEU A 739 35.02 5.07 52.97
C LEU A 739 36.05 3.98 53.22
N ARG A 740 35.72 2.73 52.95
CA ARG A 740 36.61 1.58 53.09
C ARG A 740 37.84 1.70 52.18
N ASN A 741 37.64 2.11 50.92
CA ASN A 741 38.74 2.33 49.98
C ASN A 741 39.64 3.49 50.43
N ARG A 742 39.04 4.55 50.98
CA ARG A 742 39.80 5.67 51.56
C ARG A 742 40.64 5.24 52.76
N GLU A 743 40.08 4.47 53.68
CA GLU A 743 40.82 3.92 54.83
C GLU A 743 41.96 2.99 54.38
N ARG A 744 41.68 2.10 53.42
CA ARG A 744 42.70 1.20 52.85
C ARG A 744 43.85 1.97 52.20
N LEU A 745 43.57 3.00 51.41
CA LEU A 745 44.60 3.79 50.73
C LEU A 745 45.40 4.68 51.70
N LEU A 746 44.78 5.14 52.79
CA LEU A 746 45.49 5.84 53.88
C LEU A 746 46.43 4.91 54.66
N ALA A 747 46.07 3.63 54.79
CA ALA A 747 46.86 2.62 55.49
C ALA A 747 47.90 1.91 54.59
N ALA A 748 47.76 1.99 53.27
CA ALA A 748 48.66 1.33 52.31
C ALA A 748 50.04 2.00 52.32
N ALA A 749 51.09 1.25 52.66
CA ALA A 749 52.47 1.75 52.73
C ALA A 749 53.28 1.49 51.44
N ASP A 750 52.75 0.67 50.53
CA ASP A 750 53.38 0.07 49.36
C ASP A 750 52.91 0.68 48.02
N VAL A 751 52.36 1.90 48.05
CA VAL A 751 51.82 2.60 46.88
C VAL A 751 52.50 3.97 46.76
N ASP A 752 53.00 4.28 45.56
CA ASP A 752 53.57 5.59 45.25
C ASP A 752 52.56 6.72 45.49
N GLU A 753 53.06 7.88 45.94
CA GLU A 753 52.22 9.00 46.37
C GLU A 753 51.27 9.50 45.27
N TRP A 754 51.71 9.53 44.01
CA TRP A 754 50.86 9.96 42.89
C TRP A 754 49.70 8.99 42.63
N ALA A 755 49.95 7.67 42.72
CA ALA A 755 48.95 6.63 42.51
C ALA A 755 47.97 6.58 43.70
N ARG A 756 48.48 6.79 44.92
CA ARG A 756 47.65 6.97 46.12
C ARG A 756 46.73 8.18 45.98
N ALA A 757 47.25 9.31 45.50
CA ALA A 757 46.48 10.53 45.29
C ALA A 757 45.40 10.37 44.20
N GLU A 758 45.70 9.68 43.09
CA GLU A 758 44.72 9.44 42.01
C GLU A 758 43.63 8.43 42.40
N ALA A 759 44.00 7.35 43.11
CA ALA A 759 43.06 6.33 43.57
C ALA A 759 42.19 6.80 44.75
N MET A 760 42.59 7.87 45.46
CA MET A 760 41.90 8.37 46.64
C MET A 760 40.47 8.81 46.29
N PRO A 761 39.43 8.22 46.92
CA PRO A 761 38.06 8.66 46.75
C PRO A 761 37.89 10.15 47.08
N SER A 762 37.23 10.89 46.19
CA SER A 762 37.08 12.34 46.34
C SER A 762 36.26 12.69 47.57
N HIS A 763 36.76 13.64 48.38
CA HIS A 763 36.01 14.15 49.53
C HIS A 763 34.67 14.77 49.10
N GLU A 764 34.64 15.40 47.92
CA GLU A 764 33.42 15.99 47.38
C GLU A 764 32.39 14.93 46.98
N GLU A 765 32.83 13.82 46.40
CA GLU A 765 31.96 12.69 46.06
C GLU A 765 31.36 12.06 47.31
N ILE A 766 32.17 11.78 48.34
CA ILE A 766 31.70 11.29 49.64
C ILE A 766 30.67 12.25 50.26
N ARG A 767 30.93 13.56 50.23
CA ARG A 767 30.00 14.58 50.76
C ARG A 767 28.67 14.58 50.01
N ARG A 768 28.69 14.48 48.68
CA ARG A 768 27.47 14.49 47.84
C ARG A 768 26.65 13.23 48.03
N VAL A 769 27.27 12.05 48.03
CA VAL A 769 26.58 10.78 48.27
C VAL A 769 25.94 10.77 49.67
N ARG A 770 26.68 11.21 50.72
CA ARG A 770 26.13 11.35 52.07
C ARG A 770 24.93 12.28 52.12
N ARG A 771 25.03 13.45 51.47
CA ARG A 771 23.93 14.41 51.42
C ARG A 771 22.69 13.81 50.75
N LEU A 772 22.86 13.16 49.61
CA LEU A 772 21.78 12.52 48.88
C LEU A 772 21.10 11.42 49.72
N ILE A 773 21.88 10.55 50.37
CA ILE A 773 21.37 9.51 51.28
C ILE A 773 20.56 10.13 52.43
N ASN A 774 21.08 11.19 53.06
CA ASN A 774 20.39 11.84 54.17
C ASN A 774 19.07 12.46 53.70
N ARG A 775 19.07 13.18 52.57
CA ARG A 775 17.84 13.76 51.98
C ARG A 775 16.78 12.70 51.70
N ILE A 776 17.17 11.56 51.12
CA ILE A 776 16.24 10.44 50.87
C ILE A 776 15.69 9.87 52.19
N LYS A 777 16.53 9.76 53.23
CA LYS A 777 16.13 9.25 54.54
C LYS A 777 15.20 10.21 55.30
N ASP A 778 15.49 11.50 55.26
CA ASP A 778 14.68 12.54 55.88
C ASP A 778 13.27 12.53 55.27
N ASP A 779 13.18 12.52 53.94
CA ASP A 779 11.92 12.44 53.19
C ASP A 779 11.14 11.14 53.45
N LEU A 780 11.83 10.02 53.67
CA LEU A 780 11.20 8.76 54.08
C LEU A 780 10.76 8.76 55.56
N GLY A 781 11.36 9.62 56.39
CA GLY A 781 11.02 9.80 57.81
C GLY A 781 9.78 10.65 58.03
N GLU A 782 9.41 11.49 57.06
CA GLU A 782 8.20 12.31 57.06
C GLU A 782 6.91 11.49 56.76
N LEU A 783 7.05 10.23 56.34
CA LEU A 783 5.93 9.34 55.99
C LEU A 783 5.33 8.67 57.22
N THR A 784 4.02 8.38 57.19
CA THR A 784 3.37 7.61 58.26
C THR A 784 3.89 6.17 58.30
N THR A 785 3.75 5.50 59.45
CA THR A 785 4.18 4.10 59.63
C THR A 785 3.55 3.15 58.60
N LYS A 786 2.31 3.41 58.19
CA LYS A 786 1.60 2.63 57.15
C LYS A 786 2.19 2.88 55.76
N GLU A 787 2.38 4.14 55.37
CA GLU A 787 2.98 4.50 54.08
C GLU A 787 4.41 3.98 53.97
N ARG A 788 5.18 4.05 55.07
CA ARG A 788 6.54 3.53 55.12
C ARG A 788 6.60 2.02 54.88
N ALA A 789 5.72 1.25 55.52
CA ALA A 789 5.64 -0.20 55.32
C ALA A 789 5.22 -0.56 53.88
N GLU A 790 4.32 0.21 53.26
CA GLU A 790 3.93 0.01 51.86
C GLU A 790 5.08 0.32 50.89
N ILE A 791 5.86 1.37 51.17
CA ILE A 791 7.05 1.73 50.36
C ILE A 791 8.16 0.69 50.54
N ASP A 792 8.42 0.21 51.75
CA ASP A 792 9.44 -0.82 51.98
C ASP A 792 9.08 -2.14 51.27
N GLN A 793 7.79 -2.51 51.24
CA GLN A 793 7.30 -3.64 50.44
C GLN A 793 7.48 -3.41 48.93
N ALA A 794 7.19 -2.19 48.46
CA ALA A 794 7.38 -1.81 47.06
C ALA A 794 8.87 -1.85 46.66
N VAL A 795 9.75 -1.30 47.48
CA VAL A 795 11.21 -1.37 47.29
C VAL A 795 11.69 -2.82 47.26
N ALA A 796 11.23 -3.68 48.18
CA ALA A 796 11.59 -5.09 48.19
C ALA A 796 11.08 -5.87 46.96
N ALA A 797 9.92 -5.49 46.40
CA ALA A 797 9.40 -6.06 45.16
C ALA A 797 10.23 -5.60 43.94
N VAL A 798 10.57 -4.32 43.86
CA VAL A 798 11.41 -3.76 42.78
C VAL A 798 12.83 -4.35 42.82
N ARG A 799 13.42 -4.52 44.01
CA ARG A 799 14.80 -5.02 44.16
C ARG A 799 14.95 -6.53 43.98
N ARG A 800 13.96 -7.36 44.32
CA ARG A 800 14.02 -8.83 44.12
C ARG A 800 14.25 -9.25 42.68
N HIS A 801 13.89 -8.39 41.73
CA HIS A 801 14.09 -8.63 40.30
C HIS A 801 15.30 -7.90 39.72
N ARG A 802 15.98 -7.06 40.52
CA ARG A 802 17.24 -6.39 40.16
C ARG A 802 18.41 -7.23 40.67
N THR A 803 18.72 -8.34 40.00
CA THR A 803 19.94 -9.09 40.31
C THR A 803 21.15 -8.32 39.79
N VAL A 804 21.63 -7.34 40.56
CA VAL A 804 22.91 -6.66 40.32
C VAL A 804 23.94 -7.23 41.29
N MET A 805 24.95 -7.88 40.73
CA MET A 805 26.19 -8.22 41.43
C MET A 805 26.88 -6.93 41.87
N LEU A 806 27.06 -6.74 43.18
CA LEU A 806 27.93 -5.70 43.73
C LEU A 806 29.39 -6.06 43.41
N GLY A 807 29.91 -5.46 42.36
CA GLY A 807 31.31 -5.43 41.98
C GLY A 807 31.48 -4.39 40.86
N MET A 808 32.56 -3.60 40.90
CA MET A 808 32.91 -2.65 39.83
C MET A 808 32.70 -3.27 38.43
N PRO A 809 32.26 -2.49 37.43
CA PRO A 809 31.55 -3.03 36.28
C PRO A 809 32.44 -3.93 35.42
N ARG A 810 32.20 -5.24 35.47
CA ARG A 810 32.34 -6.08 34.28
C ARG A 810 31.05 -5.93 33.49
N ILE A 811 31.21 -5.33 32.32
CA ILE A 811 30.24 -5.14 31.24
C ILE A 811 29.16 -6.24 31.27
N ARG A 812 27.91 -5.86 31.56
CA ARG A 812 26.73 -6.71 31.33
C ARG A 812 25.54 -5.87 30.86
N GLN A 813 24.70 -6.52 30.08
CA GLN A 813 24.15 -6.04 28.82
C GLN A 813 23.11 -4.89 28.90
N PRO A 814 23.08 -4.01 27.88
CA PRO A 814 22.12 -2.92 27.73
C PRO A 814 20.67 -3.41 27.56
N LEU A 815 19.70 -2.48 27.58
CA LEU A 815 18.46 -2.67 26.81
C LEU A 815 18.85 -3.22 25.44
N PRO A 816 18.21 -4.28 24.92
CA PRO A 816 18.59 -4.80 23.63
C PRO A 816 18.37 -3.72 22.57
N ASP A 817 19.44 -3.03 22.19
CA ASP A 817 19.44 -2.21 20.99
C ASP A 817 19.23 -3.19 19.84
N VAL A 818 18.05 -3.06 19.25
CA VAL A 818 17.65 -3.91 18.15
C VAL A 818 18.49 -3.57 16.91
N ARG A 819 19.08 -2.36 16.84
CA ARG A 819 19.77 -1.83 15.66
C ARG A 819 21.12 -1.16 16.02
N PRO A 820 22.09 -1.91 16.59
CA PRO A 820 23.38 -1.36 17.02
C PRO A 820 24.21 -0.76 15.87
N GLU A 821 23.90 -1.12 14.63
CA GLU A 821 24.63 -0.69 13.43
C GLU A 821 24.29 0.74 12.94
N ARG A 822 23.37 1.45 13.62
CA ARG A 822 23.00 2.84 13.31
C ARG A 822 23.54 3.83 14.35
N SER A 823 24.86 3.84 14.54
CA SER A 823 25.53 5.06 15.01
C SER A 823 25.56 6.07 13.86
N ALA A 824 25.57 7.38 14.19
CA ALA A 824 25.40 8.47 13.22
C ALA A 824 26.38 8.40 12.04
#